data_AF-A0A1T5GZM7-F1
#
_entry.id   AF-A0A1T5GZM7-F1
#
_cell.length_a   1.000
_cell.length_b   1.000
_cell.length_c   1.000
_cell.angle_alpha   90.00
_cell.angle_beta   90.00
_cell.angle_gamma   90.00
#
_symmetry.space_group_name_H-M   'P 1'
#
loop_
_entity.id
_entity.type
_entity.pdbx_description
1 polymer ?
#
loop_
_entity_poly.entity_id
_entity_poly.type
_entity_poly.pdbx_seq_one_letter_code
_entity_poly.pdbx_strand_id
1 'polypeptide(L)'
;MKLKIQDVSGFQSLGLNVDAAISFMPFLRFVAQRAAEETTPKATFYHQTLAYFKQHNIPEADIPLDDIGQYEGFLEHIYSCVSPVLSPERELLWALSFPLNPKIFYGTDLLYEMLTQKPLDADQYINKKSPADFFKERLHVIYTLIMQRLYNFQVPAKIQQYYAWTNPQTGLLRYFEVFVNTDFVEITPKSELPVLDFGELYARFSEENGHLLLENVLPLTLFKFRGFSVLNVSDITSRTAVENIRKVRLNRIPGQEAERYYNIIHSLKTLVQNNRIEFDMFPFVRVNKRAVYGYETTGTGIMFRVWGQDRLTPEAFSKQAEGYAAKPISFYSPDINGAKEMQIAFLEAFRKEGVRSLALLPVFFDETLVGVLCMHTWQDEVFDEKTLSMLEPAFEPIGQLLQIYIDEFNLELENIIKEKFTSIQPAVQWKFNEAAWLYLHKKKKNLPGETEPITFRKVYPLYGAIDIRNSTLERNAAITKDLDVHLNLLSNTFSALQRWDNSSLMQELSYTCRKWQQALQSEEWSSAGEQNLNNFLGHESRDYLAHLSGQQPETSTIIAEYLNATQLETGAVFSNRSAFETSMKMINDAVNNYFETEKDKLQQPFPCYFEKFRTDGVEYDIYIGQSISPDKTFNNFHLKNLRLWQLSSMIAIAKMTKALLPVMPKTLSTTQLIFIHNHMIDISFRADERKFDVEGAYNIRYQMIKKRIDKVHIRNTSERLTQPDKIALIYFNRRDIDDYLPFIHYLQETNVLTPETEHLELEDLQGLSGLHALRMGIVYE
;
A
#
# COMPACT_ATOMS: atom_id res chain seq x y z
N MET A 1 27.44 -51.25 2.94
CA MET A 1 27.43 -50.95 4.39
C MET A 1 28.86 -50.85 4.90
N LYS A 2 29.14 -49.89 5.80
CA LYS A 2 30.45 -49.67 6.42
C LYS A 2 30.39 -49.88 7.93
N LEU A 3 31.29 -50.72 8.45
CA LEU A 3 31.60 -50.82 9.87
C LEU A 3 32.82 -49.94 10.16
N LYS A 4 32.56 -48.71 10.60
CA LYS A 4 33.62 -47.73 10.90
C LYS A 4 33.20 -46.86 12.08
N ILE A 5 34.02 -46.85 13.13
CA ILE A 5 33.81 -45.96 14.28
C ILE A 5 34.21 -44.55 13.86
N GLN A 6 33.28 -43.60 13.97
CA GLN A 6 33.51 -42.20 13.65
C GLN A 6 32.77 -41.29 14.62
N ASP A 7 33.49 -40.31 15.19
CA ASP A 7 32.88 -39.22 15.95
C ASP A 7 32.35 -38.17 14.97
N VAL A 8 31.03 -37.99 14.93
CA VAL A 8 30.38 -37.05 14.00
C VAL A 8 30.24 -35.64 14.57
N SER A 9 30.64 -35.43 15.84
CA SER A 9 30.72 -34.11 16.47
C SER A 9 31.93 -33.28 16.05
N GLY A 10 32.88 -33.85 15.28
CA GLY A 10 34.08 -33.14 14.85
C GLY A 10 35.00 -32.76 16.00
N PHE A 11 35.06 -33.58 17.06
CA PHE A 11 35.80 -33.33 18.31
C PHE A 11 35.33 -32.12 19.12
N GLN A 12 34.18 -31.54 18.78
CA GLN A 12 33.59 -30.41 19.50
C GLN A 12 32.67 -30.86 20.65
N SER A 13 32.34 -32.15 20.75
CA SER A 13 31.55 -32.64 21.90
C SER A 13 32.41 -32.83 23.14
N LEU A 14 32.08 -32.11 24.22
CA LEU A 14 32.64 -32.39 25.54
C LEU A 14 32.17 -33.78 26.02
N GLY A 15 33.04 -34.52 26.71
CA GLY A 15 32.69 -35.79 27.31
C GLY A 15 31.59 -35.61 28.36
N LEU A 16 30.54 -36.43 28.29
CA LEU A 16 29.56 -36.55 29.38
C LEU A 16 30.02 -37.66 30.32
N ASN A 17 30.00 -37.41 31.62
CA ASN A 17 30.29 -38.44 32.62
C ASN A 17 29.06 -39.36 32.80
N VAL A 18 28.83 -40.23 31.81
CA VAL A 18 27.70 -41.15 31.73
C VAL A 18 28.17 -42.60 31.73
N ASP A 19 27.46 -43.46 32.45
CA ASP A 19 27.64 -44.90 32.37
C ASP A 19 26.79 -45.43 31.21
N ALA A 20 27.38 -45.49 30.03
CA ALA A 20 26.74 -45.88 28.79
C ALA A 20 27.53 -47.00 28.10
N ALA A 21 26.84 -48.02 27.57
CA ALA A 21 27.45 -49.11 26.82
C ALA A 21 26.51 -49.66 25.74
N ILE A 22 27.09 -50.31 24.72
CA ILE A 22 26.30 -50.94 23.67
C ILE A 22 25.68 -52.23 24.21
N SER A 23 24.39 -52.44 23.93
CA SER A 23 23.69 -53.70 24.21
C SER A 23 22.62 -53.94 23.16
N PHE A 24 22.43 -55.19 22.74
CA PHE A 24 21.35 -55.57 21.83
C PHE A 24 20.05 -55.95 22.56
N MET A 25 20.10 -56.11 23.88
CA MET A 25 18.95 -56.57 24.68
C MET A 25 17.71 -55.67 24.57
N PRO A 26 17.80 -54.32 24.58
CA PRO A 26 16.63 -53.47 24.39
C PRO A 26 15.95 -53.68 23.04
N PHE A 27 16.74 -53.78 21.96
CA PHE A 27 16.24 -54.08 20.62
C PHE A 27 15.57 -55.45 20.56
N LEU A 28 16.18 -56.48 21.14
CA LEU A 28 15.61 -57.83 21.13
C LEU A 28 14.29 -57.92 21.91
N ARG A 29 14.18 -57.23 23.06
CA ARG A 29 12.91 -57.13 23.79
C ARG A 29 11.85 -56.43 22.95
N PHE A 30 12.21 -55.36 22.26
CA PHE A 30 11.30 -54.67 21.33
C PHE A 30 10.85 -55.59 20.19
N VAL A 31 11.77 -56.30 19.54
CA VAL A 31 11.43 -57.24 18.46
C VAL A 31 10.60 -58.41 18.97
N ALA A 32 10.87 -58.93 20.18
CA ALA A 32 10.08 -59.99 20.80
C ALA A 32 8.65 -59.54 21.12
N GLN A 33 8.49 -58.32 21.64
CA GLN A 33 7.17 -57.73 21.86
C GLN A 33 6.42 -57.57 20.53
N ARG A 34 7.06 -57.00 19.51
CA ARG A 34 6.46 -56.84 18.18
C ARG A 34 6.11 -58.16 17.53
N ALA A 35 6.94 -59.19 17.67
CA ALA A 35 6.66 -60.53 17.15
C ALA A 35 5.40 -61.14 17.81
N ALA A 36 5.12 -60.84 19.07
CA ALA A 36 3.93 -61.31 19.77
C ALA A 36 2.65 -60.54 19.42
N GLU A 37 2.76 -59.25 19.07
CA GLU A 37 1.64 -58.37 18.76
C GLU A 37 1.29 -58.32 17.26
N GLU A 38 2.26 -58.53 16.38
CA GLU A 38 2.13 -58.37 14.93
C GLU A 38 1.42 -59.55 14.27
N THR A 39 0.46 -59.26 13.40
CA THR A 39 -0.36 -60.27 12.70
C THR A 39 -0.06 -60.37 11.21
N THR A 40 0.74 -59.45 10.68
CA THR A 40 1.19 -59.45 9.28
C THR A 40 2.41 -60.35 9.07
N PRO A 41 2.83 -60.63 7.81
CA PRO A 41 4.04 -61.41 7.52
C PRO A 41 5.33 -60.87 8.17
N LYS A 42 5.33 -59.63 8.68
CA LYS A 42 6.43 -59.07 9.47
C LYS A 42 6.72 -59.87 10.73
N ALA A 43 5.71 -60.52 11.33
CA ALA A 43 5.91 -61.38 12.51
C ALA A 43 6.89 -62.52 12.22
N THR A 44 6.79 -63.16 11.05
CA THR A 44 7.72 -64.22 10.62
C THR A 44 9.15 -63.70 10.56
N PHE A 45 9.34 -62.52 10.00
CA PHE A 45 10.65 -61.87 9.91
C PHE A 45 11.22 -61.56 11.31
N TYR A 46 10.41 -61.04 12.24
CA TYR A 46 10.83 -60.81 13.62
C TYR A 46 11.22 -62.10 14.34
N HIS A 47 10.45 -63.19 14.17
CA HIS A 47 10.79 -64.50 14.71
C HIS A 47 12.11 -65.05 14.14
N GLN A 48 12.37 -64.86 12.84
CA GLN A 48 13.63 -65.26 12.21
C GLN A 48 14.81 -64.47 12.78
N THR A 49 14.68 -63.16 12.93
CA THR A 49 15.70 -62.33 13.58
C THR A 49 15.99 -62.82 15.01
N LEU A 50 14.97 -63.04 15.83
CA LEU A 50 15.16 -63.55 17.20
C LEU A 50 15.83 -64.93 17.22
N ALA A 51 15.46 -65.82 16.31
CA ALA A 51 16.06 -67.14 16.18
C ALA A 51 17.53 -67.06 15.78
N TYR A 52 17.89 -66.18 14.83
CA TYR A 52 19.27 -65.95 14.41
C TYR A 52 20.13 -65.49 15.59
N PHE A 53 19.64 -64.49 16.34
CA PHE A 53 20.31 -63.99 17.54
C PHE A 53 20.54 -65.10 18.56
N LYS A 54 19.51 -65.90 18.85
CA LYS A 54 19.59 -67.02 19.80
C LYS A 54 20.59 -68.11 19.37
N GLN A 55 20.61 -68.46 18.08
CA GLN A 55 21.48 -69.51 17.54
C GLN A 55 22.98 -69.14 17.61
N HIS A 56 23.30 -67.85 17.50
CA HIS A 56 24.69 -67.36 17.45
C HIS A 56 25.19 -66.80 18.80
N ASN A 57 24.59 -67.22 19.92
CA ASN A 57 24.95 -66.81 21.29
C ASN A 57 24.92 -65.29 21.49
N ILE A 58 23.73 -64.76 21.74
CA ILE A 58 23.49 -63.34 22.01
C ILE A 58 24.46 -62.82 23.08
N PRO A 59 25.17 -61.71 22.84
CA PRO A 59 25.92 -61.03 23.89
C PRO A 59 24.94 -60.38 24.88
N GLU A 60 24.79 -60.99 26.05
CA GLU A 60 23.97 -60.44 27.14
C GLU A 60 24.71 -59.35 27.96
N ALA A 61 26.04 -59.30 27.85
CA ALA A 61 26.88 -58.32 28.52
C ALA A 61 27.04 -57.01 27.72
N ASP A 62 27.57 -55.99 28.40
CA ASP A 62 27.97 -54.73 27.78
C ASP A 62 29.02 -54.97 26.69
N ILE A 63 28.78 -54.45 25.49
CA ILE A 63 29.67 -54.57 24.34
C ILE A 63 30.56 -53.32 24.28
N PRO A 64 31.89 -53.45 24.44
CA PRO A 64 32.81 -52.34 24.22
C PRO A 64 32.72 -51.84 22.78
N LEU A 65 32.79 -50.52 22.58
CA LEU A 65 32.70 -49.91 21.25
C LEU A 65 33.79 -50.46 20.30
N ASP A 66 34.99 -50.72 20.80
CA ASP A 66 36.11 -51.24 20.00
C ASP A 66 35.89 -52.70 19.56
N ASP A 67 35.05 -53.46 20.27
CA ASP A 67 34.73 -54.85 19.95
C ASP A 67 33.52 -55.00 19.03
N ILE A 68 32.84 -53.90 18.68
CA ILE A 68 31.56 -53.95 17.93
C ILE A 68 31.71 -54.62 16.55
N GLY A 69 32.90 -54.60 15.97
CA GLY A 69 33.19 -55.25 14.69
C GLY A 69 33.07 -56.76 14.70
N GLN A 70 33.14 -57.40 15.87
CA GLN A 70 32.94 -58.84 16.02
C GLN A 70 31.47 -59.25 15.81
N TYR A 71 30.55 -58.26 15.78
CA TYR A 71 29.11 -58.47 15.77
C TYR A 71 28.44 -58.06 14.44
N GLU A 72 29.20 -57.95 13.34
CA GLU A 72 28.71 -57.49 12.03
C GLU A 72 27.41 -58.16 11.56
N GLY A 73 27.32 -59.49 11.65
CA GLY A 73 26.12 -60.23 11.27
C GLY A 73 24.87 -59.86 12.09
N PHE A 74 25.02 -59.45 13.35
CA PHE A 74 23.91 -58.93 14.15
C PHE A 74 23.50 -57.52 13.72
N LEU A 75 24.46 -56.69 13.34
CA LEU A 75 24.22 -55.32 12.87
C LEU A 75 23.46 -55.30 11.54
N GLU A 76 23.74 -56.24 10.64
CA GLU A 76 22.98 -56.44 9.40
C GLU A 76 21.51 -56.75 9.68
N HIS A 77 21.23 -57.67 10.60
CA HIS A 77 19.86 -58.02 10.99
C HIS A 77 19.15 -56.84 11.67
N ILE A 78 19.87 -56.05 12.49
CA ILE A 78 19.34 -54.81 13.07
C ILE A 78 18.96 -53.84 11.96
N TYR A 79 19.86 -53.60 10.99
CA TYR A 79 19.59 -52.74 9.84
C TYR A 79 18.33 -53.20 9.09
N SER A 80 18.21 -54.49 8.76
CA SER A 80 17.02 -55.03 8.08
C SER A 80 15.72 -54.84 8.87
N CYS A 81 15.78 -54.78 10.21
CA CYS A 81 14.61 -54.55 11.05
C CYS A 81 14.20 -53.09 11.19
N VAL A 82 15.17 -52.16 11.20
CA VAL A 82 14.94 -50.76 11.60
C VAL A 82 15.09 -49.76 10.46
N SER A 83 15.61 -50.19 9.30
CA SER A 83 15.67 -49.36 8.09
C SER A 83 14.35 -49.40 7.30
N PRO A 84 14.08 -48.37 6.46
CA PRO A 84 12.90 -48.38 5.60
C PRO A 84 12.93 -49.50 4.56
N VAL A 85 11.95 -50.43 4.64
CA VAL A 85 11.90 -51.68 3.85
C VAL A 85 11.96 -51.48 2.32
N LEU A 86 11.43 -50.37 1.80
CA LEU A 86 11.32 -50.13 0.36
C LEU A 86 12.43 -49.23 -0.21
N SER A 87 13.30 -48.70 0.64
CA SER A 87 14.34 -47.77 0.22
C SER A 87 15.63 -48.52 -0.11
N PRO A 88 16.24 -48.32 -1.30
CA PRO A 88 17.54 -48.90 -1.61
C PRO A 88 18.60 -48.42 -0.62
N GLU A 89 19.49 -49.32 -0.17
CA GLU A 89 20.60 -48.99 0.73
C GLU A 89 21.42 -47.77 0.25
N ARG A 90 21.69 -47.73 -1.06
CA ARG A 90 22.46 -46.66 -1.74
C ARG A 90 21.81 -45.27 -1.70
N GLU A 91 20.54 -45.18 -1.32
CA GLU A 91 19.77 -43.92 -1.24
C GLU A 91 19.47 -43.52 0.22
N LEU A 92 19.89 -44.34 1.19
CA LEU A 92 19.62 -44.10 2.61
C LEU A 92 20.84 -43.46 3.28
N LEU A 93 20.64 -42.34 3.96
CA LEU A 93 21.61 -41.79 4.91
C LEU A 93 21.27 -42.30 6.31
N TRP A 94 21.83 -43.45 6.69
CA TRP A 94 21.42 -44.19 7.88
C TRP A 94 22.62 -44.73 8.67
N ALA A 95 22.55 -44.73 10.01
CA ALA A 95 23.56 -45.34 10.87
C ALA A 95 23.06 -45.76 12.25
N LEU A 96 23.82 -46.63 12.91
CA LEU A 96 23.78 -46.90 14.34
C LEU A 96 24.82 -46.06 15.06
N SER A 97 24.42 -45.47 16.18
CA SER A 97 25.30 -44.71 17.06
C SER A 97 25.30 -45.26 18.48
N PHE A 98 26.42 -45.00 19.16
CA PHE A 98 26.56 -45.24 20.58
C PHE A 98 25.45 -44.51 21.36
N PRO A 99 24.89 -45.11 22.42
CA PRO A 99 23.77 -44.52 23.14
C PRO A 99 24.15 -43.13 23.68
N LEU A 100 23.37 -42.11 23.29
CA LEU A 100 23.48 -40.72 23.77
C LEU A 100 24.85 -40.06 23.49
N ASN A 101 25.65 -40.64 22.59
CA ASN A 101 26.96 -40.16 22.20
C ASN A 101 27.04 -40.09 20.67
N PRO A 102 27.49 -38.99 20.06
CA PRO A 102 27.57 -38.82 18.61
C PRO A 102 28.73 -39.63 17.98
N LYS A 103 28.90 -40.89 18.37
CA LYS A 103 29.83 -41.85 17.77
C LYS A 103 29.04 -42.88 16.98
N ILE A 104 29.11 -42.80 15.66
CA ILE A 104 28.54 -43.83 14.79
C ILE A 104 29.52 -44.99 14.67
N PHE A 105 29.01 -46.21 14.54
CA PHE A 105 29.85 -47.41 14.42
C PHE A 105 29.45 -48.34 13.27
N TYR A 106 28.26 -48.18 12.72
CA TYR A 106 27.77 -48.97 11.59
C TYR A 106 26.76 -48.15 10.79
N GLY A 107 26.77 -48.22 9.46
CA GLY A 107 25.85 -47.44 8.63
C GLY A 107 26.03 -47.63 7.14
N THR A 108 25.22 -46.90 6.37
CA THR A 108 25.24 -46.94 4.90
C THR A 108 26.45 -46.22 4.33
N ASP A 109 26.92 -46.66 3.16
CA ASP A 109 28.09 -46.08 2.51
C ASP A 109 27.91 -44.59 2.20
N LEU A 110 26.69 -44.22 1.79
CA LEU A 110 26.29 -42.85 1.47
C LEU A 110 26.44 -41.89 2.66
N LEU A 111 26.09 -42.33 3.88
CA LEU A 111 26.25 -41.49 5.08
C LEU A 111 27.72 -41.20 5.36
N TYR A 112 28.56 -42.24 5.33
CA TYR A 112 29.99 -42.06 5.56
C TYR A 112 30.63 -41.17 4.50
N GLU A 113 30.23 -41.31 3.23
CA GLU A 113 30.67 -40.43 2.14
C GLU A 113 30.26 -38.97 2.39
N MET A 114 28.99 -38.72 2.75
CA MET A 114 28.52 -37.39 3.13
C MET A 114 29.35 -36.80 4.28
N LEU A 115 29.68 -37.59 5.30
CA LEU A 115 30.49 -37.17 6.44
C LEU A 115 31.94 -36.87 6.04
N THR A 116 32.50 -37.48 4.99
CA THR A 116 33.81 -37.08 4.45
C THR A 116 33.81 -35.77 3.69
N GLN A 117 32.65 -35.38 3.13
CA GLN A 117 32.47 -34.09 2.45
C GLN A 117 32.19 -32.94 3.43
N LYS A 118 31.98 -33.25 4.72
CA LYS A 118 31.74 -32.27 5.77
C LYS A 118 33.01 -31.41 5.95
N PRO A 119 32.89 -30.08 5.97
CA PRO A 119 34.05 -29.22 6.14
C PRO A 119 34.64 -29.38 7.53
N LEU A 120 35.98 -29.44 7.59
CA LEU A 120 36.76 -29.51 8.82
C LEU A 120 36.79 -28.16 9.56
N ASP A 121 36.54 -27.07 8.84
CA ASP A 121 36.55 -25.71 9.37
C ASP A 121 35.18 -25.33 9.95
N ALA A 122 35.19 -24.91 11.22
CA ALA A 122 34.01 -24.47 11.96
C ALA A 122 33.38 -23.18 11.38
N ASP A 123 34.14 -22.38 10.63
CA ASP A 123 33.66 -21.15 10.01
C ASP A 123 32.68 -21.39 8.84
N GLN A 124 32.59 -22.61 8.35
CA GLN A 124 31.70 -22.99 7.25
C GLN A 124 30.31 -23.43 7.71
N TYR A 125 30.02 -23.39 9.02
CA TYR A 125 28.71 -23.70 9.58
C TYR A 125 27.93 -22.41 9.87
N ILE A 126 26.67 -22.36 9.45
CA ILE A 126 25.80 -21.17 9.67
C ILE A 126 25.60 -20.91 11.17
N ASN A 127 25.39 -21.97 11.94
CA ASN A 127 25.21 -21.90 13.38
C ASN A 127 26.51 -22.38 14.05
N LYS A 128 27.42 -21.44 14.32
CA LYS A 128 28.63 -21.70 15.11
C LYS A 128 28.22 -22.09 16.53
N LYS A 129 28.06 -23.38 16.77
CA LYS A 129 27.82 -23.91 18.11
C LYS A 129 29.17 -24.07 18.79
N SER A 130 29.32 -23.45 19.96
CA SER A 130 30.47 -23.74 20.81
C SER A 130 30.39 -25.18 21.35
N PRO A 131 31.50 -25.77 21.79
CA PRO A 131 31.47 -27.05 22.52
C PRO A 131 30.47 -27.06 23.70
N ALA A 132 30.27 -25.89 24.34
CA ALA A 132 29.29 -25.72 25.40
C ALA A 132 27.84 -25.81 24.90
N ASP A 133 27.53 -25.26 23.72
CA ASP A 133 26.18 -25.36 23.13
C ASP A 133 25.84 -26.79 22.74
N PHE A 134 26.80 -27.51 22.12
CA PHE A 134 26.67 -28.94 21.86
C PHE A 134 26.46 -29.75 23.14
N PHE A 135 27.17 -29.40 24.22
CA PHE A 135 27.01 -30.04 25.52
C PHE A 135 25.59 -29.82 26.08
N LYS A 136 25.10 -28.56 26.07
CA LYS A 136 23.76 -28.21 26.55
C LYS A 136 22.64 -28.90 25.77
N GLU A 137 22.75 -28.97 24.43
CA GLU A 137 21.77 -29.68 23.59
C GLU A 137 21.74 -31.17 23.89
N ARG A 138 22.91 -31.80 24.09
CA ARG A 138 22.98 -33.21 24.47
C ARG A 138 22.34 -33.46 25.83
N LEU A 139 22.60 -32.61 26.82
CA LEU A 139 21.93 -32.69 28.13
C LEU A 139 20.42 -32.56 27.99
N HIS A 140 19.93 -31.65 27.14
CA HIS A 140 18.49 -31.49 26.89
C HIS A 140 17.84 -32.79 26.41
N VAL A 141 18.45 -33.47 25.44
CA VAL A 141 17.96 -34.74 24.92
C VAL A 141 17.99 -35.82 25.99
N ILE A 142 19.08 -35.93 26.76
CA ILE A 142 19.23 -36.94 27.80
C ILE A 142 18.18 -36.77 28.91
N TYR A 143 18.00 -35.54 29.41
CA TYR A 143 17.00 -35.28 30.45
C TYR A 143 15.57 -35.45 29.94
N THR A 144 15.29 -35.08 28.69
CA THR A 144 14.00 -35.37 28.05
C THR A 144 13.69 -36.86 28.09
N LEU A 145 14.67 -37.72 27.76
CA LEU A 145 14.50 -39.18 27.79
C LEU A 145 14.35 -39.73 29.20
N ILE A 146 15.14 -39.23 30.17
CA ILE A 146 15.01 -39.61 31.59
C ILE A 146 13.61 -39.30 32.10
N MET A 147 13.11 -38.09 31.84
CA MET A 147 11.78 -37.66 32.29
C MET A 147 10.67 -38.52 31.68
N GLN A 148 10.77 -38.84 30.38
CA GLN A 148 9.80 -39.68 29.70
C GLN A 148 9.83 -41.13 30.20
N ARG A 149 11.01 -41.73 30.37
CA ARG A 149 11.16 -43.18 30.65
C ARG A 149 11.04 -43.53 32.13
N LEU A 150 11.49 -42.66 33.03
CA LEU A 150 11.55 -42.95 34.48
C LEU A 150 10.51 -42.20 35.31
N TYR A 151 10.06 -41.04 34.83
CA TYR A 151 9.09 -40.19 35.56
C TYR A 151 7.72 -40.11 34.87
N ASN A 152 7.53 -40.78 33.73
CA ASN A 152 6.33 -40.72 32.90
C ASN A 152 5.87 -39.29 32.58
N PHE A 153 6.84 -38.37 32.46
CA PHE A 153 6.61 -36.96 32.21
C PHE A 153 6.91 -36.63 30.75
N GLN A 154 5.90 -36.19 30.01
CA GLN A 154 6.02 -35.84 28.61
C GLN A 154 6.55 -34.41 28.47
N VAL A 155 7.83 -34.29 28.13
CA VAL A 155 8.42 -33.00 27.77
C VAL A 155 8.10 -32.69 26.31
N PRO A 156 7.52 -31.50 25.99
CA PRO A 156 7.30 -31.06 24.62
C PRO A 156 8.62 -30.61 23.97
N ALA A 157 9.52 -31.56 23.69
CA ALA A 157 10.82 -31.29 23.06
C ALA A 157 10.93 -31.99 21.70
N LYS A 158 11.27 -31.24 20.64
CA LYS A 158 11.61 -31.81 19.33
C LYS A 158 13.07 -32.26 19.35
N ILE A 159 13.33 -33.57 19.38
CA ILE A 159 14.68 -34.15 19.22
C ILE A 159 15.02 -34.19 17.72
N GLN A 160 15.10 -33.02 17.09
CA GLN A 160 15.52 -32.86 15.70
C GLN A 160 16.74 -31.94 15.68
N GLN A 161 17.82 -32.40 15.06
CA GLN A 161 19.02 -31.59 14.89
C GLN A 161 19.11 -31.10 13.46
N TYR A 162 19.26 -29.78 13.30
CA TYR A 162 19.46 -29.14 12.01
C TYR A 162 20.94 -28.81 11.84
N TYR A 163 21.53 -29.31 10.77
CA TYR A 163 22.89 -28.99 10.38
C TYR A 163 22.87 -28.26 9.05
N ALA A 164 23.59 -27.15 8.99
CA ALA A 164 23.79 -26.40 7.76
C ALA A 164 25.27 -26.07 7.60
N TRP A 165 25.82 -26.36 6.43
CA TRP A 165 27.20 -26.02 6.10
C TRP A 165 27.34 -25.56 4.65
N THR A 166 28.38 -24.79 4.40
CA THR A 166 28.75 -24.33 3.06
C THR A 166 29.51 -25.44 2.33
N ASN A 167 29.05 -25.81 1.12
CA ASN A 167 29.79 -26.71 0.25
C ASN A 167 31.06 -25.99 -0.26
N PRO A 168 32.27 -26.52 -0.01
CA PRO A 168 33.51 -25.84 -0.40
C PRO A 168 33.69 -25.65 -1.92
N GLN A 169 33.06 -26.50 -2.75
CA GLN A 169 33.18 -26.44 -4.20
C GLN A 169 32.28 -25.37 -4.82
N THR A 170 31.06 -25.22 -4.29
CA THR A 170 30.05 -24.30 -4.85
C THR A 170 29.86 -23.04 -4.00
N GLY A 171 30.33 -23.02 -2.76
CA GLY A 171 30.03 -21.94 -1.80
C GLY A 171 28.55 -21.88 -1.40
N LEU A 172 27.71 -22.85 -1.80
CA LEU A 172 26.28 -22.88 -1.49
C LEU A 172 26.01 -23.68 -0.21
N LEU A 173 24.94 -23.32 0.48
CA LEU A 173 24.54 -23.98 1.72
C LEU A 173 23.86 -25.31 1.43
N ARG A 174 24.21 -26.33 2.22
CA ARG A 174 23.44 -27.57 2.30
C ARG A 174 22.84 -27.70 3.68
N TYR A 175 21.59 -28.15 3.73
CA TYR A 175 20.81 -28.30 4.95
C TYR A 175 20.42 -29.75 5.15
N PHE A 176 20.72 -30.27 6.33
CA PHE A 176 20.44 -31.64 6.70
C PHE A 176 19.66 -31.68 8.01
N GLU A 177 18.64 -32.52 8.05
CA GLU A 177 17.86 -32.83 9.23
C GLU A 177 18.27 -34.21 9.73
N VAL A 178 18.69 -34.29 11.00
CA VAL A 178 19.09 -35.55 11.64
C VAL A 178 18.02 -35.95 12.64
N PHE A 179 17.45 -37.13 12.40
CA PHE A 179 16.51 -37.80 13.28
C PHE A 179 17.24 -38.88 14.07
N VAL A 180 17.16 -38.79 15.40
CA VAL A 180 17.76 -39.74 16.32
C VAL A 180 16.67 -40.55 16.99
N ASN A 181 16.50 -41.80 16.59
CA ASN A 181 15.63 -42.75 17.28
C ASN A 181 16.41 -43.37 18.45
N THR A 182 15.87 -43.24 19.66
CA THR A 182 16.46 -43.73 20.92
C THR A 182 15.62 -44.85 21.57
N ASP A 183 14.67 -45.44 20.85
CA ASP A 183 13.78 -46.49 21.35
C ASP A 183 14.53 -47.74 21.80
N PHE A 184 15.72 -47.97 21.27
CA PHE A 184 16.59 -49.08 21.63
C PHE A 184 17.63 -48.71 22.70
N VAL A 185 17.43 -47.61 23.42
CA VAL A 185 18.20 -47.22 24.60
C VAL A 185 17.37 -47.46 25.86
N GLU A 186 17.82 -48.38 26.69
CA GLU A 186 17.29 -48.62 28.03
C GLU A 186 17.99 -47.70 29.04
N ILE A 187 17.18 -47.07 29.90
CA ILE A 187 17.64 -46.20 30.98
C ILE A 187 17.24 -46.86 32.29
N THR A 188 18.22 -47.17 33.14
CA THR A 188 17.98 -47.74 34.47
C THR A 188 18.64 -46.89 35.56
N PRO A 189 17.96 -46.63 36.68
CA PRO A 189 18.57 -45.92 37.80
C PRO A 189 19.48 -46.86 38.60
N LYS A 190 20.60 -46.33 39.09
CA LYS A 190 21.56 -47.04 39.96
C LYS A 190 21.18 -47.00 41.44
N SER A 191 20.31 -46.06 41.82
CA SER A 191 19.81 -45.84 43.17
C SER A 191 18.33 -45.44 43.11
N GLU A 192 17.70 -45.26 44.28
CA GLU A 192 16.37 -44.66 44.34
C GLU A 192 16.36 -43.27 43.69
N LEU A 193 15.27 -42.99 42.96
CA LEU A 193 15.09 -41.77 42.20
C LEU A 193 14.59 -40.64 43.11
N PRO A 194 15.15 -39.42 43.00
CA PRO A 194 14.62 -38.26 43.70
C PRO A 194 13.17 -37.98 43.33
N VAL A 195 12.35 -37.58 44.31
CA VAL A 195 10.99 -37.09 44.07
C VAL A 195 11.07 -35.67 43.50
N LEU A 196 10.38 -35.43 42.39
CA LEU A 196 10.41 -34.16 41.67
C LEU A 196 9.07 -33.44 41.78
N ASP A 197 9.10 -32.10 41.89
CA ASP A 197 7.90 -31.26 41.73
C ASP A 197 7.68 -30.95 40.24
N PHE A 198 6.68 -31.62 39.65
CA PHE A 198 6.36 -31.46 38.23
C PHE A 198 5.77 -30.10 37.87
N GLY A 199 5.16 -29.38 38.82
CA GLY A 199 4.62 -28.04 38.59
C GLY A 199 5.73 -27.00 38.42
N GLU A 200 6.74 -27.07 39.28
CA GLU A 200 7.95 -26.23 39.19
C GLU A 200 8.80 -26.60 37.97
N LEU A 201 8.91 -27.89 37.64
CA LEU A 201 9.63 -28.35 36.46
C LEU A 201 8.97 -27.93 35.15
N TYR A 202 7.63 -27.96 35.06
CA TYR A 202 6.93 -27.54 33.83
C TYR A 202 7.19 -26.06 33.51
N ALA A 203 7.15 -25.20 34.52
CA ALA A 203 7.47 -23.77 34.36
C ALA A 203 8.92 -23.53 33.91
N ARG A 204 9.86 -24.35 34.40
CA ARG A 204 11.29 -24.23 34.08
C ARG A 204 11.68 -24.86 32.74
N PHE A 205 11.03 -25.94 32.31
CA PHE A 205 11.30 -26.54 30.99
C PHE A 205 10.90 -25.62 29.81
N SER A 206 10.01 -24.66 30.04
CA SER A 206 9.70 -23.61 29.06
C SER A 206 10.72 -22.45 29.01
N GLU A 207 11.64 -22.36 29.99
CA GLU A 207 12.71 -21.36 30.00
C GLU A 207 13.94 -21.85 29.22
N GLU A 208 14.65 -20.91 28.61
CA GLU A 208 15.90 -21.21 27.91
C GLU A 208 16.94 -21.79 28.88
N ASN A 209 17.42 -23.01 28.61
CA ASN A 209 18.36 -23.77 29.45
C ASN A 209 17.79 -24.33 30.78
N GLY A 210 16.47 -24.35 31.00
CA GLY A 210 15.89 -24.88 32.24
C GLY A 210 16.25 -26.34 32.55
N HIS A 211 16.54 -27.16 31.52
CA HIS A 211 17.01 -28.54 31.68
C HIS A 211 18.39 -28.66 32.31
N LEU A 212 19.22 -27.60 32.29
CA LEU A 212 20.54 -27.64 32.93
C LEU A 212 20.44 -27.69 34.45
N LEU A 213 19.35 -27.16 35.03
CA LEU A 213 19.11 -27.22 36.47
C LEU A 213 18.88 -28.66 36.97
N LEU A 214 18.41 -29.56 36.08
CA LEU A 214 18.26 -30.97 36.40
C LEU A 214 19.58 -31.66 36.68
N GLU A 215 20.71 -31.13 36.22
CA GLU A 215 22.02 -31.72 36.51
C GLU A 215 22.35 -31.71 38.01
N ASN A 216 21.84 -30.72 38.75
CA ASN A 216 22.03 -30.64 40.19
C ASN A 216 21.15 -31.64 40.98
N VAL A 217 19.98 -32.00 40.44
CA VAL A 217 18.99 -32.85 41.12
C VAL A 217 19.06 -34.30 40.65
N LEU A 218 19.33 -34.50 39.36
CA LEU A 218 19.43 -35.78 38.65
C LEU A 218 20.79 -35.90 37.97
N PRO A 219 21.90 -35.93 38.71
CA PRO A 219 23.22 -36.07 38.09
C PRO A 219 23.28 -37.34 37.24
N LEU A 220 23.85 -37.23 36.04
CA LEU A 220 23.86 -38.32 35.06
C LEU A 220 24.55 -39.60 35.54
N THR A 221 25.40 -39.50 36.57
CA THR A 221 26.06 -40.64 37.22
C THR A 221 25.08 -41.61 37.88
N LEU A 222 23.85 -41.17 38.19
CA LEU A 222 22.77 -41.99 38.77
C LEU A 222 22.16 -42.97 37.78
N PHE A 223 22.45 -42.86 36.48
CA PHE A 223 21.78 -43.64 35.45
C PHE A 223 22.76 -44.55 34.71
N LYS A 224 22.25 -45.70 34.27
CA LYS A 224 22.89 -46.58 33.29
C LYS A 224 22.10 -46.51 32.00
N PHE A 225 22.83 -46.33 30.90
CA PHE A 225 22.29 -46.32 29.54
C PHE A 225 22.82 -47.54 28.80
N ARG A 226 21.94 -48.40 28.30
CA ARG A 226 22.32 -49.62 27.56
C ARG A 226 21.54 -49.70 26.28
N GLY A 227 22.21 -49.91 25.15
CA GLY A 227 21.52 -49.92 23.87
C GLY A 227 22.31 -49.31 22.72
N PHE A 228 21.58 -48.81 21.73
CA PHE A 228 22.11 -48.01 20.63
C PHE A 228 21.02 -47.07 20.12
N SER A 229 21.41 -46.03 19.38
CA SER A 229 20.48 -45.14 18.68
C SER A 229 20.53 -45.38 17.18
N VAL A 230 19.41 -45.14 16.49
CA VAL A 230 19.31 -45.21 15.03
C VAL A 230 19.23 -43.78 14.47
N LEU A 231 20.13 -43.45 13.57
CA LEU A 231 20.22 -42.16 12.90
C LEU A 231 19.64 -42.25 11.50
N ASN A 232 18.74 -41.33 11.16
CA ASN A 232 18.31 -41.07 9.80
C ASN A 232 18.62 -39.62 9.45
N VAL A 233 19.28 -39.39 8.32
CA VAL A 233 19.59 -38.04 7.85
C VAL A 233 18.80 -37.76 6.57
N SER A 234 18.19 -36.59 6.48
CA SER A 234 17.47 -36.14 5.30
C SER A 234 18.11 -34.87 4.77
N ASP A 235 18.43 -34.85 3.47
CA ASP A 235 18.79 -33.61 2.79
C ASP A 235 17.51 -32.78 2.61
N ILE A 236 17.46 -31.64 3.29
CA ILE A 236 16.34 -30.71 3.28
C ILE A 236 16.73 -29.39 2.61
N THR A 237 17.80 -29.39 1.80
CA THR A 237 18.36 -28.21 1.14
C THR A 237 17.31 -27.51 0.28
N SER A 238 16.64 -28.25 -0.61
CA SER A 238 15.60 -27.69 -1.49
C SER A 238 14.43 -27.11 -0.70
N ARG A 239 13.93 -27.85 0.31
CA ARG A 239 12.85 -27.39 1.20
C ARG A 239 13.24 -26.10 1.93
N THR A 240 14.47 -26.04 2.44
CA THR A 240 14.98 -24.89 3.20
C THR A 240 15.22 -23.68 2.30
N ALA A 241 15.73 -23.88 1.08
CA ALA A 241 15.88 -22.81 0.10
C ALA A 241 14.54 -22.13 -0.22
N VAL A 242 13.49 -22.92 -0.45
CA VAL A 242 12.12 -22.41 -0.69
C VAL A 242 11.60 -21.66 0.53
N GLU A 243 11.78 -22.21 1.74
CA GLU A 243 11.40 -21.54 2.99
C GLU A 243 12.16 -20.22 3.20
N ASN A 244 13.43 -20.14 2.81
CA ASN A 244 14.20 -18.90 2.87
C ASN A 244 13.61 -17.83 1.94
N ILE A 245 13.24 -18.19 0.71
CA ILE A 245 12.55 -17.28 -0.23
C ILE A 245 11.24 -16.77 0.40
N ARG A 246 10.45 -17.65 1.04
CA ARG A 246 9.22 -17.28 1.75
C ARG A 246 9.46 -16.33 2.93
N LYS A 247 10.52 -16.54 3.70
CA LYS A 247 10.85 -15.73 4.89
C LYS A 247 11.21 -14.29 4.54
N VAL A 248 11.76 -14.03 3.34
CA VAL A 248 12.09 -12.66 2.89
C VAL A 248 10.87 -11.73 2.93
N ARG A 249 9.65 -12.27 2.81
CA ARG A 249 8.39 -11.53 2.98
C ARG A 249 8.24 -10.86 4.36
N LEU A 250 8.66 -11.56 5.41
CA LEU A 250 8.39 -11.19 6.80
C LEU A 250 9.35 -10.11 7.32
N ASN A 251 10.57 -10.07 6.79
CA ASN A 251 11.64 -9.18 7.26
C ASN A 251 11.80 -7.97 6.33
N ARG A 252 10.82 -7.05 6.37
CA ARG A 252 10.88 -5.78 5.61
C ARG A 252 11.57 -4.71 6.44
N ILE A 253 12.87 -4.54 6.22
CA ILE A 253 13.65 -3.43 6.78
C ILE A 253 13.90 -2.42 5.65
N PRO A 254 13.35 -1.19 5.73
CA PRO A 254 13.62 -0.14 4.74
C PRO A 254 15.12 0.10 4.56
N GLY A 255 15.61 0.15 3.32
CA GLY A 255 17.02 0.41 3.00
C GLY A 255 17.90 -0.84 2.86
N GLN A 256 17.34 -2.05 3.00
CA GLN A 256 18.03 -3.34 2.79
C GLN A 256 17.48 -4.11 1.58
N GLU A 257 17.02 -3.42 0.54
CA GLU A 257 16.46 -4.04 -0.67
C GLU A 257 17.48 -4.95 -1.37
N ALA A 258 18.72 -4.47 -1.55
CA ALA A 258 19.77 -5.21 -2.25
C ALA A 258 20.15 -6.53 -1.55
N GLU A 259 20.22 -6.52 -0.21
CA GLU A 259 20.52 -7.71 0.59
C GLU A 259 19.39 -8.75 0.51
N ARG A 260 18.13 -8.28 0.49
CA ARG A 260 16.96 -9.15 0.29
C ARG A 260 17.04 -9.89 -1.05
N TYR A 261 17.32 -9.18 -2.13
CA TYR A 261 17.49 -9.82 -3.44
C TYR A 261 18.64 -10.81 -3.47
N TYR A 262 19.79 -10.42 -2.91
CA TYR A 262 20.94 -11.32 -2.82
C TYR A 262 20.56 -12.65 -2.15
N ASN A 263 19.82 -12.59 -1.04
CA ASN A 263 19.36 -13.79 -0.32
C ASN A 263 18.37 -14.65 -1.13
N ILE A 264 17.48 -14.03 -1.91
CA ILE A 264 16.56 -14.75 -2.81
C ILE A 264 17.35 -15.48 -3.91
N ILE A 265 18.24 -14.77 -4.59
CA ILE A 265 19.07 -15.33 -5.68
C ILE A 265 19.96 -16.44 -5.14
N HIS A 266 20.59 -16.24 -3.98
CA HIS A 266 21.40 -17.26 -3.33
C HIS A 266 20.57 -18.51 -2.96
N SER A 267 19.32 -18.33 -2.54
CA SER A 267 18.39 -19.44 -2.27
C SER A 267 18.02 -20.19 -3.56
N LEU A 268 17.81 -19.50 -4.68
CA LEU A 268 17.57 -20.12 -5.97
C LEU A 268 18.78 -20.92 -6.46
N LYS A 269 19.99 -20.35 -6.33
CA LYS A 269 21.26 -21.06 -6.60
C LYS A 269 21.40 -22.31 -5.74
N THR A 270 21.04 -22.21 -4.45
CA THR A 270 21.02 -23.35 -3.52
C THR A 270 20.01 -24.40 -3.95
N LEU A 271 18.83 -23.99 -4.42
CA LEU A 271 17.78 -24.88 -4.90
C LEU A 271 18.22 -25.68 -6.14
N VAL A 272 18.88 -25.05 -7.11
CA VAL A 272 19.42 -25.71 -8.32
C VAL A 272 20.81 -26.31 -8.11
N GLN A 273 21.38 -26.17 -6.92
CA GLN A 273 22.70 -26.67 -6.51
C GLN A 273 23.87 -26.25 -7.42
N ASN A 274 23.77 -25.09 -8.08
CA ASN A 274 24.80 -24.57 -8.97
C ASN A 274 24.98 -23.06 -8.77
N ASN A 275 26.21 -22.65 -8.41
CA ASN A 275 26.54 -21.26 -8.13
C ASN A 275 26.87 -20.43 -9.39
N ARG A 276 27.13 -21.10 -10.52
CA ARG A 276 27.41 -20.49 -11.83
C ARG A 276 26.15 -20.17 -12.63
N ILE A 277 24.99 -20.63 -12.16
CA ILE A 277 23.68 -20.23 -12.68
C ILE A 277 23.25 -18.96 -11.97
N GLU A 278 22.79 -17.99 -12.74
CA GLU A 278 22.22 -16.75 -12.24
C GLU A 278 20.72 -16.68 -12.48
N PHE A 279 20.10 -15.80 -11.69
CA PHE A 279 18.68 -15.53 -11.78
C PHE A 279 18.43 -14.03 -11.86
N ASP A 280 17.41 -13.65 -12.62
CA ASP A 280 16.89 -12.29 -12.71
C ASP A 280 15.37 -12.36 -12.61
N MET A 281 14.77 -11.56 -11.72
CA MET A 281 13.32 -11.44 -11.60
C MET A 281 12.88 -10.12 -12.22
N PHE A 282 11.95 -10.19 -13.17
CA PHE A 282 11.49 -9.01 -13.90
C PHE A 282 10.00 -8.78 -13.65
N PRO A 283 9.63 -7.92 -12.68
CA PRO A 283 8.23 -7.62 -12.37
C PRO A 283 7.56 -6.86 -13.51
N PHE A 284 6.30 -7.21 -13.78
CA PHE A 284 5.47 -6.51 -14.76
C PHE A 284 4.61 -5.45 -14.07
N VAL A 285 5.20 -4.26 -13.89
CA VAL A 285 4.48 -3.10 -13.34
C VAL A 285 3.67 -2.39 -14.43
N ARG A 286 2.58 -1.74 -14.01
CA ARG A 286 1.64 -1.08 -14.93
C ARG A 286 1.30 0.33 -14.47
N VAL A 287 1.21 1.25 -15.42
CA VAL A 287 0.69 2.61 -15.24
C VAL A 287 -0.43 2.81 -16.24
N ASN A 288 -1.60 3.30 -15.80
CA ASN A 288 -2.78 3.44 -16.64
C ASN A 288 -3.15 2.15 -17.39
N LYS A 289 -3.01 0.99 -16.71
CA LYS A 289 -3.22 -0.36 -17.25
C LYS A 289 -2.24 -0.78 -18.35
N ARG A 290 -1.23 0.03 -18.69
CA ARG A 290 -0.19 -0.31 -19.66
C ARG A 290 1.08 -0.74 -18.95
N ALA A 291 1.74 -1.78 -19.46
CA ALA A 291 3.05 -2.19 -18.97
C ALA A 291 4.07 -1.05 -19.13
N VAL A 292 4.81 -0.77 -18.06
CA VAL A 292 5.93 0.18 -18.01
C VAL A 292 7.14 -0.48 -17.34
N TYR A 293 8.34 0.07 -17.55
CA TYR A 293 9.50 -0.42 -16.84
C TYR A 293 9.41 -0.10 -15.35
N GLY A 294 9.81 -1.06 -14.53
CA GLY A 294 10.16 -0.80 -13.13
C GLY A 294 11.50 -0.07 -13.01
N TYR A 295 11.88 0.23 -11.76
CA TYR A 295 13.16 0.85 -11.43
C TYR A 295 14.13 -0.08 -10.68
N GLU A 296 13.66 -1.23 -10.18
CA GLU A 296 14.47 -2.15 -9.38
C GLU A 296 15.11 -3.22 -10.27
N THR A 297 16.43 -3.17 -10.41
CA THR A 297 17.20 -4.27 -11.00
C THR A 297 17.32 -5.39 -9.98
N THR A 298 16.79 -6.57 -10.29
CA THR A 298 16.97 -7.77 -9.47
C THR A 298 17.95 -8.72 -10.18
N GLY A 299 18.80 -9.39 -9.41
CA GLY A 299 19.81 -10.29 -9.98
C GLY A 299 20.92 -9.54 -10.73
N THR A 300 21.24 -10.01 -11.94
CA THR A 300 22.36 -9.50 -12.75
C THR A 300 22.01 -8.23 -13.55
N GLY A 301 20.72 -7.87 -13.57
CA GLY A 301 20.16 -6.76 -14.34
C GLY A 301 20.03 -7.04 -15.84
N ILE A 302 20.26 -8.28 -16.31
CA ILE A 302 20.24 -8.60 -17.73
C ILE A 302 18.86 -8.37 -18.35
N MET A 303 17.80 -8.71 -17.60
CA MET A 303 16.42 -8.49 -18.05
C MET A 303 16.13 -7.00 -18.25
N PHE A 304 16.69 -6.13 -17.40
CA PHE A 304 16.57 -4.67 -17.58
C PHE A 304 17.41 -4.13 -18.73
N ARG A 305 18.54 -4.74 -19.09
CA ARG A 305 19.31 -4.33 -20.27
C ARG A 305 18.66 -4.79 -21.57
N VAL A 306 18.11 -6.00 -21.58
CA VAL A 306 17.52 -6.63 -22.78
C VAL A 306 16.07 -6.16 -23.02
N TRP A 307 15.26 -6.06 -21.97
CA TRP A 307 13.86 -5.67 -22.05
C TRP A 307 13.57 -4.34 -21.37
N GLY A 308 14.56 -3.62 -20.87
CA GLY A 308 14.35 -2.31 -20.26
C GLY A 308 14.76 -1.13 -21.16
N GLN A 309 14.84 0.02 -20.51
CA GLN A 309 15.11 1.32 -21.12
C GLN A 309 16.46 1.44 -21.87
N ASP A 310 17.43 0.58 -21.55
CA ASP A 310 18.77 0.65 -22.16
C ASP A 310 18.72 0.26 -23.64
N ARG A 311 17.63 -0.41 -24.05
CA ARG A 311 17.38 -0.84 -25.43
C ARG A 311 16.05 -0.34 -25.99
N LEU A 312 15.00 -0.26 -25.17
CA LEU A 312 13.64 -0.05 -25.64
C LEU A 312 13.11 1.33 -25.20
N THR A 313 12.34 2.00 -26.05
CA THR A 313 11.52 3.16 -25.62
C THR A 313 10.31 2.67 -24.82
N PRO A 314 9.71 3.48 -23.93
CA PRO A 314 8.53 3.09 -23.16
C PRO A 314 7.42 2.47 -24.01
N GLU A 315 7.16 3.00 -25.20
CA GLU A 315 6.17 2.49 -26.14
C GLU A 315 6.56 1.13 -26.71
N ALA A 316 7.84 0.97 -27.08
CA ALA A 316 8.36 -0.28 -27.63
C ALA A 316 8.29 -1.41 -26.59
N PHE A 317 8.63 -1.12 -25.34
CA PHE A 317 8.48 -2.08 -24.26
C PHE A 317 7.04 -2.38 -23.95
N SER A 318 6.19 -1.36 -23.79
CA SER A 318 4.77 -1.59 -23.51
C SER A 318 4.18 -2.53 -24.56
N LYS A 319 4.46 -2.29 -25.85
CA LYS A 319 4.03 -3.20 -26.94
C LYS A 319 4.56 -4.63 -26.79
N GLN A 320 5.84 -4.81 -26.45
CA GLN A 320 6.43 -6.16 -26.29
C GLN A 320 5.90 -6.87 -25.04
N ALA A 321 5.85 -6.18 -23.91
CA ALA A 321 5.37 -6.70 -22.64
C ALA A 321 3.89 -7.09 -22.71
N GLU A 322 3.03 -6.27 -23.33
CA GLU A 322 1.62 -6.63 -23.54
C GLU A 322 1.47 -7.78 -24.54
N GLY A 323 2.30 -7.81 -25.60
CA GLY A 323 2.32 -8.93 -26.55
C GLY A 323 2.69 -10.26 -25.89
N TYR A 324 3.68 -10.24 -24.99
CA TYR A 324 4.04 -11.39 -24.17
C TYR A 324 2.95 -11.73 -23.15
N ALA A 325 2.40 -10.73 -22.45
CA ALA A 325 1.36 -10.93 -21.44
C ALA A 325 0.05 -11.50 -22.00
N ALA A 326 -0.26 -11.24 -23.28
CA ALA A 326 -1.41 -11.83 -23.95
C ALA A 326 -1.27 -13.34 -24.19
N LYS A 327 -0.03 -13.84 -24.30
CA LYS A 327 0.27 -15.28 -24.46
C LYS A 327 1.62 -15.61 -23.80
N PRO A 328 1.66 -15.70 -22.46
CA PRO A 328 2.89 -15.96 -21.74
C PRO A 328 3.36 -17.38 -22.06
N ILE A 329 4.53 -17.48 -22.69
CA ILE A 329 5.15 -18.75 -23.02
C ILE A 329 6.50 -18.85 -22.30
N SER A 330 6.79 -20.05 -21.79
CA SER A 330 8.13 -20.38 -21.32
C SER A 330 9.07 -20.55 -22.51
N PHE A 331 10.31 -20.09 -22.35
CA PHE A 331 11.39 -20.34 -23.29
C PHE A 331 12.52 -21.04 -22.55
N TYR A 332 13.15 -22.03 -23.18
CA TYR A 332 14.33 -22.70 -22.66
C TYR A 332 15.26 -23.05 -23.82
N SER A 333 16.55 -22.80 -23.61
CA SER A 333 17.61 -23.13 -24.53
C SER A 333 18.88 -23.48 -23.75
N PRO A 334 19.40 -24.72 -23.85
CA PRO A 334 20.65 -25.10 -23.19
C PRO A 334 21.85 -24.29 -23.73
N ASP A 335 21.79 -23.85 -24.99
CA ASP A 335 22.80 -23.00 -25.62
C ASP A 335 22.16 -22.06 -26.66
N ILE A 336 22.06 -20.77 -26.35
CA ILE A 336 21.45 -19.77 -27.25
C ILE A 336 22.30 -19.46 -28.49
N ASN A 337 23.53 -19.99 -28.56
CA ASN A 337 24.39 -19.93 -29.74
C ASN A 337 24.24 -21.17 -30.64
N GLY A 338 23.29 -22.07 -30.35
CA GLY A 338 22.94 -23.18 -31.23
C GLY A 338 22.42 -22.73 -32.59
N ALA A 339 22.58 -23.58 -33.61
CA ALA A 339 22.24 -23.23 -35.00
C ALA A 339 20.75 -22.90 -35.22
N LYS A 340 19.85 -23.47 -34.40
CA LYS A 340 18.42 -23.16 -34.44
C LYS A 340 18.14 -21.84 -33.72
N GLU A 341 18.77 -21.64 -32.58
CA GLU A 341 18.63 -20.49 -31.69
C GLU A 341 19.16 -19.21 -32.35
N MET A 342 20.20 -19.32 -33.18
CA MET A 342 20.72 -18.20 -33.99
C MET A 342 19.66 -17.58 -34.91
N GLN A 343 18.60 -18.31 -35.28
CA GLN A 343 17.51 -17.80 -36.11
C GLN A 343 16.47 -17.00 -35.30
N ILE A 344 16.55 -17.02 -33.96
CA ILE A 344 15.60 -16.38 -33.07
C ILE A 344 16.07 -14.95 -32.73
N ALA A 345 15.42 -13.96 -33.33
CA ALA A 345 15.86 -12.56 -33.28
C ALA A 345 15.96 -11.97 -31.86
N PHE A 346 15.04 -12.31 -30.94
CA PHE A 346 15.06 -11.74 -29.59
C PHE A 346 16.26 -12.21 -28.75
N LEU A 347 16.89 -13.33 -29.10
CA LEU A 347 18.08 -13.85 -28.42
C LEU A 347 19.34 -13.03 -28.72
N GLU A 348 19.35 -12.20 -29.77
CA GLU A 348 20.51 -11.38 -30.11
C GLU A 348 20.91 -10.44 -28.96
N ALA A 349 19.93 -9.90 -28.24
CA ALA A 349 20.20 -9.04 -27.08
C ALA A 349 20.90 -9.81 -25.95
N PHE A 350 20.42 -11.01 -25.62
CA PHE A 350 21.04 -11.88 -24.61
C PHE A 350 22.45 -12.33 -25.02
N ARG A 351 22.67 -12.63 -26.31
CA ARG A 351 24.00 -12.99 -26.83
C ARG A 351 25.00 -11.84 -26.71
N LYS A 352 24.58 -10.59 -26.95
CA LYS A 352 25.43 -9.40 -26.75
C LYS A 352 25.86 -9.21 -25.29
N GLU A 353 25.01 -9.63 -24.36
CA GLU A 353 25.30 -9.67 -22.92
C GLU A 353 26.11 -10.92 -22.49
N GLY A 354 26.54 -11.75 -23.45
CA GLY A 354 27.40 -12.92 -23.22
C GLY A 354 26.68 -14.16 -22.70
N VAL A 355 25.35 -14.21 -22.73
CA VAL A 355 24.58 -15.36 -22.22
C VAL A 355 24.88 -16.62 -23.03
N ARG A 356 25.04 -17.72 -22.31
CA ARG A 356 25.24 -19.06 -22.87
C ARG A 356 23.96 -19.88 -22.86
N SER A 357 23.44 -20.18 -21.67
CA SER A 357 22.20 -20.94 -21.46
C SER A 357 21.10 -20.00 -20.95
N LEU A 358 19.85 -20.21 -21.35
CA LEU A 358 18.76 -19.30 -21.02
C LEU A 358 17.43 -20.03 -20.82
N ALA A 359 16.75 -19.72 -19.73
CA ALA A 359 15.34 -19.99 -19.53
C ALA A 359 14.61 -18.71 -19.12
N LEU A 360 13.45 -18.47 -19.75
CA LEU A 360 12.53 -17.38 -19.41
C LEU A 360 11.20 -18.01 -19.02
N LEU A 361 10.82 -17.85 -17.76
CA LEU A 361 9.68 -18.53 -17.15
C LEU A 361 8.65 -17.48 -16.70
N PRO A 362 7.42 -17.49 -17.24
CA PRO A 362 6.37 -16.61 -16.74
C PRO A 362 6.02 -16.97 -15.30
N VAL A 363 5.86 -15.96 -14.45
CA VAL A 363 5.49 -16.15 -13.05
C VAL A 363 4.11 -15.58 -12.82
N PHE A 364 3.25 -16.37 -12.18
CA PHE A 364 1.87 -16.01 -11.90
C PHE A 364 1.63 -15.89 -10.39
N PHE A 365 0.74 -14.98 -10.03
CA PHE A 365 0.14 -14.86 -8.71
C PHE A 365 -1.36 -14.72 -8.90
N ASP A 366 -2.16 -15.59 -8.28
CA ASP A 366 -3.62 -15.66 -8.46
C ASP A 366 -4.07 -15.57 -9.93
N GLU A 367 -3.52 -16.46 -10.77
CA GLU A 367 -3.74 -16.52 -12.23
C GLU A 367 -3.33 -15.27 -13.03
N THR A 368 -2.78 -14.25 -12.37
CA THR A 368 -2.31 -13.01 -12.99
C THR A 368 -0.81 -13.09 -13.27
N LEU A 369 -0.38 -12.74 -14.48
CA LEU A 369 1.03 -12.64 -14.82
C LEU A 369 1.67 -11.46 -14.07
N VAL A 370 2.56 -11.76 -13.12
CA VAL A 370 3.25 -10.75 -12.30
C VAL A 370 4.67 -10.47 -12.76
N GLY A 371 5.22 -11.30 -13.66
CA GLY A 371 6.52 -11.03 -14.25
C GLY A 371 7.15 -12.25 -14.90
N VAL A 372 8.46 -12.18 -15.11
CA VAL A 372 9.28 -13.25 -15.69
C VAL A 372 10.47 -13.55 -14.79
N LEU A 373 10.67 -14.84 -14.50
CA LEU A 373 11.91 -15.35 -13.91
C LEU A 373 12.84 -15.76 -15.04
N CYS A 374 14.01 -15.14 -15.10
CA CYS A 374 15.08 -15.49 -16.01
C CYS A 374 16.13 -16.31 -15.25
N MET A 375 16.53 -17.44 -15.82
CA MET A 375 17.62 -18.28 -15.35
C MET A 375 18.64 -18.36 -16.47
N HIS A 376 19.89 -18.02 -16.21
CA HIS A 376 20.92 -17.94 -17.26
C HIS A 376 22.32 -18.25 -16.76
N THR A 377 23.24 -18.45 -17.70
CA THR A 377 24.66 -18.69 -17.46
C THR A 377 25.52 -17.89 -18.43
N TRP A 378 26.82 -17.83 -18.15
CA TRP A 378 27.84 -17.30 -19.06
C TRP A 378 28.91 -18.33 -19.40
N GLN A 379 29.79 -17.96 -20.32
CA GLN A 379 30.96 -18.74 -20.71
C GLN A 379 30.55 -20.14 -21.21
N ASP A 380 31.20 -21.20 -20.72
CA ASP A 380 30.97 -22.57 -21.17
C ASP A 380 29.91 -23.31 -20.33
N GLU A 381 29.31 -22.66 -19.32
CA GLU A 381 28.34 -23.29 -18.43
C GLU A 381 26.96 -23.43 -19.12
N VAL A 382 26.37 -24.63 -19.02
CA VAL A 382 25.03 -24.93 -19.52
C VAL A 382 24.22 -25.66 -18.45
N PHE A 383 22.89 -25.53 -18.48
CA PHE A 383 21.99 -26.33 -17.65
C PHE A 383 20.98 -27.09 -18.50
N ASP A 384 20.44 -28.16 -17.92
CA ASP A 384 19.48 -29.06 -18.55
C ASP A 384 18.05 -28.91 -17.98
N GLU A 385 17.11 -29.66 -18.55
CA GLU A 385 15.70 -29.67 -18.12
C GLU A 385 15.54 -30.21 -16.69
N LYS A 386 16.43 -31.12 -16.27
CA LYS A 386 16.42 -31.64 -14.90
C LYS A 386 16.72 -30.52 -13.92
N THR A 387 17.74 -29.71 -14.20
CA THR A 387 18.09 -28.54 -13.39
C THR A 387 16.94 -27.53 -13.37
N LEU A 388 16.29 -27.31 -14.52
CA LEU A 388 15.13 -26.41 -14.62
C LEU A 388 13.95 -26.88 -13.75
N SER A 389 13.66 -28.19 -13.73
CA SER A 389 12.57 -28.77 -12.94
C SER A 389 12.74 -28.58 -11.42
N MET A 390 13.97 -28.38 -10.94
CA MET A 390 14.23 -28.12 -9.52
C MET A 390 13.65 -26.78 -9.05
N LEU A 391 13.32 -25.86 -9.95
CA LEU A 391 12.72 -24.56 -9.63
C LEU A 391 11.21 -24.63 -9.34
N GLU A 392 10.52 -25.70 -9.71
CA GLU A 392 9.07 -25.81 -9.59
C GLU A 392 8.53 -25.42 -8.19
N PRO A 393 9.14 -25.87 -7.07
CA PRO A 393 8.70 -25.49 -5.73
C PRO A 393 8.85 -24.00 -5.40
N ALA A 394 9.65 -23.25 -6.16
CA ALA A 394 9.92 -21.83 -5.94
C ALA A 394 8.97 -20.89 -6.70
N PHE A 395 8.16 -21.37 -7.64
CA PHE A 395 7.27 -20.49 -8.42
C PHE A 395 6.26 -19.73 -7.55
N GLU A 396 5.59 -20.41 -6.62
CA GLU A 396 4.59 -19.78 -5.74
C GLU A 396 5.22 -18.69 -4.83
N PRO A 397 6.35 -18.94 -4.13
CA PRO A 397 7.01 -17.90 -3.37
C PRO A 397 7.52 -16.73 -4.23
N ILE A 398 8.05 -17.00 -5.43
CA ILE A 398 8.51 -15.94 -6.34
C ILE A 398 7.33 -15.11 -6.85
N GLY A 399 6.20 -15.74 -7.18
CA GLY A 399 4.99 -15.03 -7.59
C GLY A 399 4.49 -14.07 -6.53
N GLN A 400 4.47 -14.50 -5.27
CA GLN A 400 4.17 -13.62 -4.13
C GLN A 400 5.15 -12.45 -4.01
N LEU A 401 6.46 -12.71 -4.15
CA LEU A 401 7.47 -11.66 -4.10
C LEU A 401 7.28 -10.62 -5.21
N LEU A 402 7.05 -11.08 -6.45
CA LEU A 402 6.76 -10.18 -7.57
C LEU A 402 5.49 -9.36 -7.37
N GLN A 403 4.43 -9.96 -6.81
CA GLN A 403 3.21 -9.20 -6.46
C GLN A 403 3.51 -8.10 -5.44
N ILE A 404 4.31 -8.42 -4.40
CA ILE A 404 4.71 -7.43 -3.39
C ILE A 404 5.45 -6.25 -4.05
N TYR A 405 6.35 -6.52 -5.00
CA TYR A 405 7.04 -5.45 -5.74
C TYR A 405 6.07 -4.58 -6.55
N ILE A 406 5.08 -5.19 -7.19
CA ILE A 406 4.04 -4.45 -7.93
C ILE A 406 3.24 -3.56 -6.98
N ASP A 407 2.86 -4.07 -5.80
CA ASP A 407 2.11 -3.30 -4.81
C ASP A 407 2.93 -2.14 -4.25
N GLU A 408 4.22 -2.34 -3.97
CA GLU A 408 5.14 -1.31 -3.51
C GLU A 408 5.35 -0.22 -4.57
N PHE A 409 5.50 -0.61 -5.84
CA PHE A 409 5.55 0.32 -6.97
C PHE A 409 4.28 1.18 -7.04
N ASN A 410 3.10 0.57 -6.93
CA ASN A 410 1.82 1.28 -6.96
C ASN A 410 1.68 2.25 -5.77
N LEU A 411 2.10 1.83 -4.57
CA LEU A 411 2.06 2.66 -3.37
C LEU A 411 3.01 3.86 -3.49
N GLU A 412 4.22 3.68 -4.01
CA GLU A 412 5.16 4.78 -4.26
C GLU A 412 4.57 5.81 -5.24
N LEU A 413 3.94 5.36 -6.33
CA LEU A 413 3.25 6.24 -7.28
C LEU A 413 2.11 7.02 -6.63
N GLU A 414 1.26 6.35 -5.85
CA GLU A 414 0.16 7.01 -5.14
C GLU A 414 0.67 8.05 -4.14
N ASN A 415 1.76 7.78 -3.44
CA ASN A 415 2.35 8.71 -2.49
C ASN A 415 2.92 9.94 -3.19
N ILE A 416 3.62 9.76 -4.32
CA ILE A 416 4.07 10.89 -5.16
C ILE A 416 2.88 11.70 -5.62
N ILE A 417 1.80 11.02 -6.03
CA ILE A 417 0.59 11.69 -6.46
C ILE A 417 0.01 12.52 -5.31
N LYS A 418 -0.19 11.95 -4.13
CA LYS A 418 -0.76 12.64 -2.96
C LYS A 418 0.13 13.79 -2.45
N GLU A 419 1.46 13.64 -2.52
CA GLU A 419 2.42 14.67 -2.08
C GLU A 419 2.45 15.85 -3.05
N LYS A 420 2.49 15.57 -4.36
CA LYS A 420 2.68 16.58 -5.41
C LYS A 420 1.37 17.13 -5.97
N PHE A 421 0.29 16.37 -5.88
CA PHE A 421 -0.99 16.64 -6.54
C PHE A 421 -2.16 16.37 -5.58
N THR A 422 -3.10 17.30 -5.47
CA THR A 422 -4.31 17.09 -4.68
C THR A 422 -5.39 16.36 -5.46
N SER A 423 -6.38 15.79 -4.75
CA SER A 423 -7.62 15.17 -5.25
C SER A 423 -7.84 15.34 -6.76
N ILE A 424 -7.50 14.31 -7.53
CA ILE A 424 -7.47 14.37 -9.00
C ILE A 424 -8.76 13.78 -9.56
N GLN A 425 -9.36 14.46 -10.54
CA GLN A 425 -10.53 13.92 -11.24
C GLN A 425 -10.12 12.77 -12.17
N PRO A 426 -10.94 11.70 -12.29
CA PRO A 426 -10.63 10.54 -13.13
C PRO A 426 -10.27 10.89 -14.58
N ALA A 427 -10.88 11.93 -15.16
CA ALA A 427 -10.66 12.36 -16.54
C ALA A 427 -9.22 12.78 -16.82
N VAL A 428 -8.50 13.31 -15.82
CA VAL A 428 -7.11 13.80 -15.99
C VAL A 428 -6.09 12.94 -15.25
N GLN A 429 -6.53 12.06 -14.35
CA GLN A 429 -5.69 11.24 -13.47
C GLN A 429 -4.59 10.46 -14.21
N TRP A 430 -4.88 9.96 -15.41
CA TRP A 430 -3.91 9.19 -16.19
C TRP A 430 -2.61 9.98 -16.45
N LYS A 431 -2.71 11.28 -16.70
CA LYS A 431 -1.55 12.13 -17.00
C LYS A 431 -0.72 12.40 -15.75
N PHE A 432 -1.38 12.48 -14.60
CA PHE A 432 -0.70 12.57 -13.29
C PHE A 432 0.04 11.28 -12.96
N ASN A 433 -0.55 10.12 -13.25
CA ASN A 433 0.10 8.82 -13.05
C ASN A 433 1.37 8.69 -13.92
N GLU A 434 1.31 9.13 -15.18
CA GLU A 434 2.48 9.14 -16.08
C GLU A 434 3.58 10.09 -15.58
N ALA A 435 3.21 11.30 -15.17
CA ALA A 435 4.17 12.27 -14.62
C ALA A 435 4.81 11.75 -13.32
N ALA A 436 4.04 11.10 -12.45
CA ALA A 436 4.53 10.48 -11.22
C ALA A 436 5.50 9.32 -11.52
N TRP A 437 5.19 8.48 -12.51
CA TRP A 437 6.07 7.40 -12.95
C TRP A 437 7.40 7.92 -13.53
N LEU A 438 7.35 8.91 -14.42
CA LEU A 438 8.57 9.53 -14.97
C LEU A 438 9.41 10.18 -13.88
N TYR A 439 8.77 10.85 -12.91
CA TYR A 439 9.46 11.43 -11.75
C TYR A 439 10.11 10.35 -10.87
N LEU A 440 9.38 9.29 -10.52
CA LEU A 440 9.88 8.17 -9.72
C LEU A 440 11.12 7.54 -10.37
N HIS A 441 11.04 7.34 -11.68
CA HIS A 441 12.12 6.78 -12.48
C HIS A 441 13.38 7.67 -12.48
N LYS A 442 13.23 8.98 -12.65
CA LYS A 442 14.35 9.95 -12.56
C LYS A 442 14.95 9.98 -11.15
N LYS A 443 14.11 9.98 -10.11
CA LYS A 443 14.52 10.02 -8.70
C LYS A 443 15.39 8.82 -8.32
N LYS A 444 14.98 7.60 -8.70
CA LYS A 444 15.74 6.36 -8.39
C LYS A 444 17.07 6.29 -9.16
N LYS A 445 17.23 7.04 -10.25
CA LYS A 445 18.51 7.21 -10.97
C LYS A 445 19.39 8.34 -10.45
N ASN A 446 19.02 9.00 -9.36
CA ASN A 446 19.69 10.21 -8.85
C ASN A 446 19.80 11.33 -9.91
N LEU A 447 18.87 11.39 -10.85
CA LEU A 447 18.76 12.47 -11.83
C LEU A 447 17.92 13.61 -11.23
N PRO A 448 18.14 14.87 -11.65
CA PRO A 448 17.32 16.00 -11.19
C PRO A 448 15.84 15.73 -11.49
N GLY A 449 15.06 15.66 -10.41
CA GLY A 449 13.64 15.28 -10.42
C GLY A 449 12.71 16.45 -10.66
N GLU A 450 12.85 17.16 -11.78
CA GLU A 450 11.79 18.09 -12.18
C GLU A 450 10.58 17.28 -12.67
N THR A 451 9.42 17.59 -12.09
CA THR A 451 8.14 17.02 -12.52
C THR A 451 7.78 17.62 -13.87
N GLU A 452 7.37 16.79 -14.82
CA GLU A 452 6.93 17.29 -16.12
C GLU A 452 5.64 18.12 -15.95
N PRO A 453 5.52 19.25 -16.66
CA PRO A 453 4.34 20.08 -16.56
C PRO A 453 3.13 19.31 -17.11
N ILE A 454 2.10 19.18 -16.29
CA ILE A 454 0.85 18.51 -16.65
C ILE A 454 0.04 19.48 -17.50
N THR A 455 0.14 19.32 -18.83
CA THR A 455 -0.50 20.22 -19.80
C THR A 455 -1.52 19.49 -20.67
N PHE A 456 -2.65 20.11 -20.97
CA PHE A 456 -3.61 19.62 -21.96
C PHE A 456 -3.73 20.65 -23.08
N ARG A 457 -3.28 20.27 -24.26
CA ARG A 457 -3.29 21.16 -25.43
C ARG A 457 -4.60 21.04 -26.20
N LYS A 458 -5.02 22.13 -26.81
CA LYS A 458 -6.16 22.23 -27.72
C LYS A 458 -7.46 21.66 -27.14
N VAL A 459 -7.81 22.09 -25.92
CA VAL A 459 -9.08 21.77 -25.27
C VAL A 459 -10.09 22.89 -25.48
N TYR A 460 -11.38 22.55 -25.57
CA TYR A 460 -12.47 23.52 -25.61
C TYR A 460 -12.87 23.91 -24.19
N PRO A 461 -12.81 25.20 -23.83
CA PRO A 461 -13.23 25.66 -22.52
C PRO A 461 -14.71 26.08 -22.53
N LEU A 462 -15.46 25.69 -21.50
CA LEU A 462 -16.82 26.15 -21.27
C LEU A 462 -16.89 26.77 -19.87
N TYR A 463 -17.27 28.04 -19.81
CA TYR A 463 -17.39 28.78 -18.56
C TYR A 463 -18.84 29.16 -18.28
N GLY A 464 -19.24 29.03 -17.03
CA GLY A 464 -20.52 29.51 -16.53
C GLY A 464 -20.39 30.13 -15.14
N ALA A 465 -21.24 31.11 -14.86
CA ALA A 465 -21.35 31.76 -13.57
C ALA A 465 -22.81 31.88 -13.13
N ILE A 466 -23.06 31.52 -11.88
CA ILE A 466 -24.33 31.69 -11.17
C ILE A 466 -24.04 32.62 -10.00
N ASP A 467 -24.42 33.88 -10.13
CA ASP A 467 -24.13 34.92 -9.14
C ASP A 467 -25.39 35.29 -8.34
N ILE A 468 -25.22 35.76 -7.10
CA ILE A 468 -26.32 36.29 -6.30
C ILE A 468 -26.45 37.79 -6.59
N ARG A 469 -27.60 38.18 -7.14
CA ARG A 469 -27.87 39.57 -7.50
C ARG A 469 -27.77 40.46 -6.26
N ASN A 470 -26.95 41.50 -6.37
CA ASN A 470 -26.78 42.52 -5.33
C ASN A 470 -26.30 41.96 -3.98
N SER A 471 -25.57 40.83 -3.96
CA SER A 471 -25.05 40.20 -2.73
C SER A 471 -24.40 41.21 -1.79
N THR A 472 -23.56 42.10 -2.31
CA THR A 472 -22.86 43.12 -1.52
C THR A 472 -23.82 44.15 -0.92
N LEU A 473 -24.81 44.62 -1.68
CA LEU A 473 -25.79 45.59 -1.19
C LEU A 473 -26.71 44.97 -0.14
N GLU A 474 -27.17 43.74 -0.37
CA GLU A 474 -28.03 43.02 0.58
C GLU A 474 -27.28 42.64 1.87
N ARG A 475 -25.99 42.28 1.75
CA ARG A 475 -25.10 42.05 2.90
C ARG A 475 -24.93 43.32 3.72
N ASN A 476 -24.63 44.45 3.07
CA ASN A 476 -24.49 45.74 3.76
C ASN A 476 -25.80 46.16 4.42
N ALA A 477 -26.94 46.02 3.73
CA ALA A 477 -28.25 46.33 4.29
C ALA A 477 -28.58 45.47 5.54
N ALA A 478 -28.22 44.18 5.52
CA ALA A 478 -28.37 43.31 6.69
C ALA A 478 -27.51 43.77 7.87
N ILE A 479 -26.24 44.12 7.62
CA ILE A 479 -25.32 44.65 8.63
C ILE A 479 -25.83 45.96 9.22
N THR A 480 -26.23 46.93 8.38
CA THR A 480 -26.76 48.22 8.85
C THR A 480 -28.01 48.04 9.71
N LYS A 481 -28.91 47.12 9.35
CA LYS A 481 -30.12 46.86 10.13
C LYS A 481 -29.82 46.20 11.49
N ASP A 482 -28.86 45.29 11.52
CA ASP A 482 -28.38 44.67 12.75
C ASP A 482 -27.71 45.69 13.70
N LEU A 483 -26.91 46.62 13.15
CA LEU A 483 -26.32 47.73 13.89
C LEU A 483 -27.37 48.70 14.46
N ASP A 484 -28.45 48.98 13.73
CA ASP A 484 -29.57 49.78 14.21
C ASP A 484 -30.26 49.10 15.41
N VAL A 485 -30.51 47.79 15.32
CA VAL A 485 -31.05 46.99 16.43
C VAL A 485 -30.12 47.04 17.64
N HIS A 486 -28.80 46.90 17.44
CA HIS A 486 -27.80 46.98 18.51
C HIS A 486 -27.80 48.35 19.19
N LEU A 487 -27.78 49.43 18.41
CA LEU A 487 -27.79 50.80 18.93
C LEU A 487 -29.09 51.12 19.69
N ASN A 488 -30.24 50.67 19.17
CA ASN A 488 -31.52 50.83 19.86
C ASN A 488 -31.55 50.07 21.20
N LEU A 489 -31.01 48.85 21.22
CA LEU A 489 -30.89 48.06 22.45
C LEU A 489 -29.96 48.75 23.47
N LEU A 490 -28.82 49.27 23.02
CA LEU A 490 -27.88 50.00 23.87
C LEU A 490 -28.50 51.31 24.42
N SER A 491 -29.19 52.07 23.57
CA SER A 491 -29.86 53.32 23.96
C SER A 491 -30.97 53.08 25.01
N ASN A 492 -31.75 52.00 24.85
CA ASN A 492 -32.73 51.57 25.84
C ASN A 492 -32.06 51.14 27.16
N THR A 493 -30.92 50.44 27.06
CA THR A 493 -30.13 50.01 28.23
C THR A 493 -29.60 51.22 29.01
N PHE A 494 -29.01 52.21 28.33
CA PHE A 494 -28.57 53.45 28.98
C PHE A 494 -29.74 54.22 29.61
N SER A 495 -30.88 54.31 28.93
CA SER A 495 -32.08 54.98 29.46
C SER A 495 -32.62 54.28 30.72
N ALA A 496 -32.59 52.95 30.78
CA ALA A 496 -32.95 52.19 31.96
C ALA A 496 -31.96 52.47 33.11
N LEU A 497 -30.66 52.41 32.83
CA LEU A 497 -29.59 52.59 33.82
C LEU A 497 -29.47 54.03 34.37
N GLN A 498 -30.06 55.02 33.70
CA GLN A 498 -30.01 56.43 34.07
C GLN A 498 -30.53 56.74 35.49
N ARG A 499 -31.38 55.87 36.06
CA ARG A 499 -31.85 56.02 37.45
C ARG A 499 -30.76 55.75 38.50
N TRP A 500 -29.73 55.00 38.13
CA TRP A 500 -28.66 54.55 39.03
C TRP A 500 -27.34 55.28 38.77
N ASP A 501 -27.05 55.66 37.51
CA ASP A 501 -25.90 56.50 37.19
C ASP A 501 -26.29 57.68 36.27
N ASN A 502 -26.03 58.90 36.75
CA ASN A 502 -26.20 60.17 36.03
C ASN A 502 -24.86 60.89 35.79
N SER A 503 -23.74 60.17 35.84
CA SER A 503 -22.41 60.71 35.60
C SER A 503 -22.30 61.39 34.23
N SER A 504 -21.39 62.35 34.11
CA SER A 504 -21.08 63.00 32.82
C SER A 504 -20.66 61.98 31.75
N LEU A 505 -20.07 60.85 32.18
CA LEU A 505 -19.68 59.75 31.29
C LEU A 505 -20.90 59.01 30.72
N MET A 506 -21.93 58.70 31.54
CA MET A 506 -23.21 58.14 31.04
C MET A 506 -23.84 59.06 29.97
N GLN A 507 -23.83 60.36 30.26
CA GLN A 507 -24.44 61.36 29.37
C GLN A 507 -23.69 61.48 28.05
N GLU A 508 -22.35 61.43 28.09
CA GLU A 508 -21.49 61.41 26.91
C GLU A 508 -21.73 60.15 26.07
N LEU A 509 -21.69 58.96 26.67
CA LEU A 509 -21.92 57.70 25.96
C LEU A 509 -23.33 57.60 25.36
N SER A 510 -24.35 58.10 26.08
CA SER A 510 -25.72 58.20 25.58
C SER A 510 -25.83 59.19 24.41
N TYR A 511 -25.10 60.30 24.46
CA TYR A 511 -25.03 61.26 23.37
C TYR A 511 -24.33 60.67 22.14
N THR A 512 -23.20 59.98 22.34
CA THR A 512 -22.43 59.30 21.30
C THR A 512 -23.24 58.17 20.66
N CYS A 513 -24.01 57.40 21.43
CA CYS A 513 -24.96 56.40 20.92
C CYS A 513 -26.02 57.03 20.00
N ARG A 514 -26.60 58.17 20.39
CA ARG A 514 -27.57 58.91 19.54
C ARG A 514 -26.94 59.47 18.27
N LYS A 515 -25.69 59.95 18.36
CA LYS A 515 -24.92 60.41 17.20
C LYS A 515 -24.68 59.27 16.21
N TRP A 516 -24.38 58.07 16.71
CA TRP A 516 -24.25 56.88 15.88
C TRP A 516 -25.57 56.46 15.22
N GLN A 517 -26.70 56.52 15.93
CA GLN A 517 -28.03 56.27 15.34
C GLN A 517 -28.32 57.24 14.19
N GLN A 518 -27.98 58.53 14.34
CA GLN A 518 -28.15 59.53 13.28
C GLN A 518 -27.20 59.29 12.10
N ALA A 519 -25.94 58.92 12.38
CA ALA A 519 -24.96 58.63 11.33
C ALA A 519 -25.35 57.39 10.51
N LEU A 520 -25.92 56.36 11.14
CA LEU A 520 -26.38 55.14 10.49
C LEU A 520 -27.57 55.38 9.54
N GLN A 521 -28.34 56.44 9.79
CA GLN A 521 -29.45 56.88 8.92
C GLN A 521 -28.99 57.74 7.73
N SER A 522 -27.71 58.15 7.69
CA SER A 522 -27.17 58.90 6.55
C SER A 522 -26.84 57.96 5.38
N GLU A 523 -27.01 58.43 4.14
CA GLU A 523 -26.84 57.62 2.92
C GLU A 523 -25.38 57.15 2.68
N GLU A 524 -24.39 57.73 3.37
CA GLU A 524 -22.96 57.44 3.18
C GLU A 524 -22.37 56.60 4.33
N TRP A 525 -22.82 55.35 4.47
CA TRP A 525 -22.20 54.41 5.41
C TRP A 525 -20.88 53.87 4.87
N SER A 526 -19.76 54.27 5.48
CA SER A 526 -18.41 53.82 5.10
C SER A 526 -17.94 52.65 5.97
N SER A 527 -17.03 51.83 5.44
CA SER A 527 -16.39 50.73 6.18
C SER A 527 -15.61 51.23 7.41
N ALA A 528 -15.05 52.44 7.34
CA ALA A 528 -14.41 53.10 8.49
C ALA A 528 -15.44 53.49 9.57
N GLY A 529 -16.64 53.93 9.17
CA GLY A 529 -17.76 54.19 10.07
C GLY A 529 -18.22 52.92 10.79
N GLU A 530 -18.30 51.80 10.06
CA GLU A 530 -18.62 50.48 10.62
C GLU A 530 -17.61 50.03 11.68
N GLN A 531 -16.33 50.13 11.38
CA GLN A 531 -15.28 49.73 12.32
C GLN A 531 -15.29 50.58 13.60
N ASN A 532 -15.47 51.89 13.46
CA ASN A 532 -15.54 52.80 14.62
C ASN A 532 -16.80 52.55 15.47
N LEU A 533 -17.94 52.29 14.83
CA LEU A 533 -19.17 51.94 15.55
C LEU A 533 -19.01 50.60 16.29
N ASN A 534 -18.43 49.60 15.65
CA ASN A 534 -18.14 48.32 16.30
C ASN A 534 -17.16 48.48 17.47
N ASN A 535 -16.19 49.40 17.42
CA ASN A 535 -15.34 49.72 18.56
C ASN A 535 -16.13 50.34 19.72
N PHE A 536 -17.01 51.29 19.41
CA PHE A 536 -17.89 51.91 20.41
C PHE A 536 -18.81 50.86 21.08
N LEU A 537 -19.45 49.99 20.29
CA LEU A 537 -20.33 48.92 20.78
C LEU A 537 -19.56 47.81 21.53
N GLY A 538 -18.36 47.47 21.06
CA GLY A 538 -17.58 46.33 21.55
C GLY A 538 -16.69 46.64 22.76
N HIS A 539 -16.17 47.86 22.86
CA HIS A 539 -15.20 48.27 23.88
C HIS A 539 -15.73 49.40 24.76
N GLU A 540 -15.98 50.59 24.19
CA GLU A 540 -16.28 51.79 24.97
C GLU A 540 -17.57 51.65 25.80
N SER A 541 -18.66 51.23 25.16
CA SER A 541 -19.94 51.00 25.86
C SER A 541 -19.90 49.77 26.75
N ARG A 542 -19.23 48.69 26.32
CA ARG A 542 -19.18 47.43 27.06
C ARG A 542 -18.37 47.53 28.35
N ASP A 543 -17.21 48.19 28.34
CA ASP A 543 -16.37 48.38 29.52
C ASP A 543 -17.09 49.23 30.57
N TYR A 544 -17.84 50.23 30.11
CA TYR A 544 -18.66 51.06 30.98
C TYR A 544 -19.85 50.31 31.58
N LEU A 545 -20.57 49.50 30.77
CA LEU A 545 -21.63 48.62 31.29
C LEU A 545 -21.05 47.58 32.26
N ALA A 546 -19.87 47.03 32.01
CA ALA A 546 -19.22 46.10 32.94
C ALA A 546 -18.91 46.76 34.30
N HIS A 547 -18.44 48.02 34.30
CA HIS A 547 -18.25 48.80 35.52
C HIS A 547 -19.56 48.99 36.30
N LEU A 548 -20.65 49.32 35.61
CA LEU A 548 -21.98 49.53 36.23
C LEU A 548 -22.62 48.25 36.76
N SER A 549 -22.32 47.10 36.17
CA SER A 549 -22.83 45.80 36.64
C SER A 549 -22.31 45.43 38.03
N GLY A 550 -21.19 45.99 38.47
CA GLY A 550 -20.60 45.71 39.79
C GLY A 550 -21.15 46.54 40.94
N GLN A 551 -22.05 47.50 40.68
CA GLN A 551 -22.48 48.48 41.68
C GLN A 551 -23.75 48.07 42.44
N GLN A 552 -24.74 47.46 41.79
CA GLN A 552 -26.03 47.06 42.39
C GLN A 552 -26.62 45.80 41.69
N PRO A 553 -27.42 44.97 42.39
CA PRO A 553 -28.08 43.81 41.78
C PRO A 553 -29.04 44.15 40.62
N GLU A 554 -29.75 45.27 40.71
CA GLU A 554 -30.73 45.71 39.71
C GLU A 554 -30.05 46.14 38.39
N THR A 555 -28.90 46.83 38.47
CA THR A 555 -28.13 47.21 37.27
C THR A 555 -27.54 45.98 36.60
N SER A 556 -27.05 45.01 37.39
CA SER A 556 -26.53 43.74 36.88
C SER A 556 -27.57 42.96 36.07
N THR A 557 -28.84 42.96 36.50
CA THR A 557 -29.93 42.27 35.78
C THR A 557 -30.19 42.91 34.41
N ILE A 558 -30.31 44.25 34.35
CA ILE A 558 -30.53 45.00 33.11
C ILE A 558 -29.36 44.80 32.12
N ILE A 559 -28.14 44.82 32.64
CA ILE A 559 -26.92 44.66 31.82
C ILE A 559 -26.80 43.21 31.34
N ALA A 560 -27.17 42.22 32.14
CA ALA A 560 -27.19 40.81 31.73
C ALA A 560 -28.18 40.56 30.58
N GLU A 561 -29.35 41.21 30.57
CA GLU A 561 -30.30 41.14 29.45
C GLU A 561 -29.70 41.70 28.15
N TYR A 562 -29.05 42.86 28.21
CA TYR A 562 -28.32 43.43 27.07
C TYR A 562 -27.19 42.51 26.57
N LEU A 563 -26.36 42.00 27.48
CA LEU A 563 -25.23 41.12 27.14
C LEU A 563 -25.71 39.80 26.53
N ASN A 564 -26.78 39.20 27.04
CA ASN A 564 -27.36 37.98 26.47
C ASN A 564 -27.89 38.20 25.04
N ALA A 565 -28.55 39.34 24.79
CA ALA A 565 -29.06 39.68 23.46
C ALA A 565 -27.96 39.99 22.43
N THR A 566 -26.74 40.30 22.89
CA THR A 566 -25.58 40.71 22.07
C THR A 566 -24.46 39.66 21.99
N GLN A 567 -24.45 38.63 22.86
CA GLN A 567 -23.38 37.61 22.92
C GLN A 567 -23.65 36.36 22.07
N LEU A 568 -24.91 36.01 21.81
CA LEU A 568 -25.24 34.84 21.00
C LEU A 568 -25.16 35.21 19.51
N GLU A 569 -24.49 34.40 18.68
CA GLU A 569 -24.56 34.54 17.20
C GLU A 569 -26.00 34.41 16.66
N THR A 570 -26.91 33.87 17.49
CA THR A 570 -28.36 33.77 17.26
C THR A 570 -29.17 34.86 17.98
N GLY A 571 -28.52 35.80 18.64
CA GLY A 571 -29.16 36.94 19.32
C GLY A 571 -29.88 37.86 18.34
N ALA A 572 -30.82 38.66 18.85
CA ALA A 572 -31.65 39.56 18.02
C ALA A 572 -30.80 40.53 17.16
N VAL A 573 -29.60 40.87 17.64
CA VAL A 573 -28.65 41.77 16.99
C VAL A 573 -28.01 41.17 15.72
N PHE A 574 -27.97 39.85 15.54
CA PHE A 574 -27.38 39.21 14.36
C PHE A 574 -28.43 38.56 13.44
N SER A 575 -29.71 38.84 13.68
CA SER A 575 -30.82 38.14 13.02
C SER A 575 -30.85 38.39 11.51
N ASN A 576 -30.56 39.61 11.04
CA ASN A 576 -30.64 39.92 9.61
C ASN A 576 -29.42 39.37 8.86
N ARG A 577 -28.22 39.46 9.45
CA ARG A 577 -27.01 38.84 8.88
C ARG A 577 -27.14 37.32 8.83
N SER A 578 -27.62 36.68 9.90
CA SER A 578 -27.85 35.24 9.95
C SER A 578 -28.89 34.80 8.91
N ALA A 579 -29.97 35.56 8.72
CA ALA A 579 -30.97 35.32 7.67
C ALA A 579 -30.36 35.42 6.25
N PHE A 580 -29.49 36.41 6.00
CA PHE A 580 -28.77 36.55 4.73
C PHE A 580 -27.83 35.37 4.47
N GLU A 581 -26.96 35.04 5.42
CA GLU A 581 -26.00 33.93 5.30
C GLU A 581 -26.71 32.57 5.12
N THR A 582 -27.82 32.37 5.83
CA THR A 582 -28.66 31.16 5.68
C THR A 582 -29.22 31.06 4.27
N SER A 583 -29.77 32.15 3.72
CA SER A 583 -30.33 32.18 2.36
C SER A 583 -29.24 31.96 1.30
N MET A 584 -28.07 32.57 1.48
CA MET A 584 -26.90 32.39 0.63
C MET A 584 -26.38 30.94 0.65
N LYS A 585 -26.37 30.31 1.83
CA LYS A 585 -26.02 28.89 1.99
C LYS A 585 -27.03 27.99 1.28
N MET A 586 -28.34 28.22 1.46
CA MET A 586 -29.39 27.46 0.78
C MET A 586 -29.22 27.46 -0.75
N ILE A 587 -28.93 28.62 -1.34
CA ILE A 587 -28.65 28.75 -2.78
C ILE A 587 -27.41 27.94 -3.15
N ASN A 588 -26.28 28.17 -2.48
CA ASN A 588 -25.02 27.50 -2.81
C ASN A 588 -25.10 25.98 -2.64
N ASP A 589 -25.81 25.49 -1.63
CA ASP A 589 -26.00 24.06 -1.39
C ASP A 589 -26.89 23.45 -2.50
N ALA A 590 -27.96 24.13 -2.92
CA ALA A 590 -28.80 23.67 -4.02
C ALA A 590 -28.03 23.57 -5.35
N VAL A 591 -27.22 24.59 -5.67
CA VAL A 591 -26.38 24.59 -6.88
C VAL A 591 -25.32 23.49 -6.83
N ASN A 592 -24.64 23.33 -5.70
CA ASN A 592 -23.62 22.29 -5.55
C ASN A 592 -24.21 20.88 -5.66
N ASN A 593 -25.35 20.63 -5.02
CA ASN A 593 -26.03 19.34 -5.08
C ASN A 593 -26.46 19.00 -6.52
N TYR A 594 -26.93 20.00 -7.28
CA TYR A 594 -27.24 19.82 -8.70
C TYR A 594 -26.00 19.35 -9.48
N PHE A 595 -24.87 20.07 -9.35
CA PHE A 595 -23.65 19.70 -10.06
C PHE A 595 -23.07 18.35 -9.64
N GLU A 596 -23.11 17.99 -8.35
CA GLU A 596 -22.66 16.65 -7.92
C GLU A 596 -23.52 15.54 -8.52
N THR A 597 -24.84 15.74 -8.62
CA THR A 597 -25.76 14.76 -9.22
C THR A 597 -25.54 14.61 -10.74
N GLU A 598 -25.19 15.70 -11.43
CA GLU A 598 -24.97 15.70 -12.87
C GLU A 598 -23.54 15.31 -13.28
N LYS A 599 -22.59 15.32 -12.34
CA LYS A 599 -21.16 15.03 -12.59
C LYS A 599 -20.94 13.69 -13.28
N ASP A 600 -21.59 12.62 -12.81
CA ASP A 600 -21.39 11.30 -13.41
C ASP A 600 -22.01 11.21 -14.82
N LYS A 601 -23.15 11.89 -15.04
CA LYS A 601 -23.81 11.95 -16.36
C LYS A 601 -22.97 12.70 -17.38
N LEU A 602 -22.32 13.79 -16.96
CA LEU A 602 -21.40 14.59 -17.78
C LEU A 602 -20.23 13.77 -18.33
N GLN A 603 -19.74 12.78 -17.58
CA GLN A 603 -18.58 11.98 -17.95
C GLN A 603 -18.92 10.82 -18.91
N GLN A 604 -20.20 10.42 -19.01
CA GLN A 604 -20.61 9.25 -19.80
C GLN A 604 -20.36 9.41 -21.31
N PRO A 605 -20.78 10.52 -21.98
CA PRO A 605 -20.57 10.67 -23.42
C PRO A 605 -19.09 10.78 -23.78
N PHE A 606 -18.35 11.60 -23.03
CA PHE A 606 -16.92 11.78 -23.19
C PHE A 606 -16.31 12.39 -21.92
N PRO A 607 -15.17 11.89 -21.41
CA PRO A 607 -14.56 12.43 -20.20
C PRO A 607 -14.18 13.91 -20.35
N CYS A 608 -14.49 14.72 -19.34
CA CYS A 608 -14.13 16.14 -19.28
C CYS A 608 -13.60 16.51 -17.89
N TYR A 609 -12.78 17.55 -17.81
CA TYR A 609 -12.38 18.13 -16.54
C TYR A 609 -13.42 19.18 -16.13
N PHE A 610 -13.99 19.09 -14.92
CA PHE A 610 -15.06 19.96 -14.43
C PHE A 610 -14.69 20.60 -13.09
N GLU A 611 -14.37 21.88 -13.06
CA GLU A 611 -13.94 22.61 -11.86
C GLU A 611 -14.98 23.62 -11.41
N LYS A 612 -15.21 23.74 -10.10
CA LYS A 612 -16.13 24.70 -9.50
C LYS A 612 -15.38 25.67 -8.60
N PHE A 613 -15.76 26.95 -8.65
CA PHE A 613 -15.24 28.00 -7.80
C PHE A 613 -16.38 28.61 -6.99
N ARG A 614 -16.15 28.74 -5.67
CA ARG A 614 -17.11 29.39 -4.78
C ARG A 614 -16.68 30.84 -4.56
N THR A 615 -17.57 31.75 -4.92
CA THR A 615 -17.47 33.18 -4.59
C THR A 615 -18.68 33.55 -3.74
N ASP A 616 -19.39 34.64 -4.06
CA ASP A 616 -20.73 34.89 -3.52
C ASP A 616 -21.78 33.94 -4.14
N GLY A 617 -21.47 33.38 -5.32
CA GLY A 617 -22.22 32.30 -5.95
C GLY A 617 -21.30 31.15 -6.38
N VAL A 618 -21.63 30.52 -7.52
CA VAL A 618 -20.87 29.39 -8.07
C VAL A 618 -20.48 29.69 -9.51
N GLU A 619 -19.17 29.65 -9.76
CA GLU A 619 -18.60 29.64 -11.11
C GLU A 619 -18.09 28.25 -11.43
N TYR A 620 -18.03 27.89 -12.71
CA TYR A 620 -17.43 26.63 -13.13
C TYR A 620 -16.72 26.74 -14.47
N ASP A 621 -15.70 25.90 -14.61
CA ASP A 621 -14.96 25.67 -15.85
C ASP A 621 -15.07 24.21 -16.26
N ILE A 622 -15.32 23.98 -17.54
CA ILE A 622 -15.26 22.65 -18.15
C ILE A 622 -14.26 22.65 -19.28
N TYR A 623 -13.39 21.66 -19.30
CA TYR A 623 -12.43 21.46 -20.39
C TYR A 623 -12.65 20.09 -21.02
N ILE A 624 -12.88 20.08 -22.33
CA ILE A 624 -13.13 18.88 -23.11
C ILE A 624 -12.30 18.90 -24.40
N GLY A 625 -11.74 17.76 -24.78
CA GLY A 625 -10.99 17.64 -26.02
C GLY A 625 -10.22 16.34 -26.12
N GLN A 626 -9.61 16.11 -27.29
CA GLN A 626 -8.87 14.88 -27.56
C GLN A 626 -7.72 14.63 -26.58
N SER A 627 -7.10 15.69 -26.07
CA SER A 627 -5.98 15.57 -25.13
C SER A 627 -6.41 15.12 -23.74
N ILE A 628 -7.68 15.28 -23.33
CA ILE A 628 -8.19 14.83 -22.02
C ILE A 628 -8.31 13.31 -21.98
N SER A 629 -8.76 12.69 -23.09
CA SER A 629 -8.91 11.23 -23.18
C SER A 629 -8.29 10.72 -24.50
N PRO A 630 -6.98 10.42 -24.52
CA PRO A 630 -6.27 9.99 -25.73
C PRO A 630 -6.81 8.69 -26.32
N ASP A 631 -7.35 7.80 -25.48
CA ASP A 631 -7.82 6.47 -25.87
C ASP A 631 -9.26 6.47 -26.42
N LYS A 632 -9.94 7.62 -26.38
CA LYS A 632 -11.30 7.79 -26.94
C LYS A 632 -11.26 8.83 -28.06
N THR A 633 -11.89 8.53 -29.19
CA THR A 633 -11.99 9.48 -30.30
C THR A 633 -12.92 10.63 -29.93
N PHE A 634 -12.40 11.86 -29.93
CA PHE A 634 -13.20 13.05 -29.71
C PHE A 634 -13.86 13.51 -31.01
N ASN A 635 -15.14 13.89 -30.94
CA ASN A 635 -15.89 14.48 -32.04
C ASN A 635 -16.65 15.73 -31.53
N ASN A 636 -16.90 16.69 -32.41
CA ASN A 636 -17.68 17.89 -32.14
C ASN A 636 -19.10 17.61 -31.63
N PHE A 637 -19.68 16.43 -31.89
CA PHE A 637 -20.95 16.03 -31.27
C PHE A 637 -20.87 15.95 -29.73
N HIS A 638 -19.73 15.54 -29.18
CA HIS A 638 -19.52 15.55 -27.72
C HIS A 638 -19.55 16.97 -27.16
N LEU A 639 -18.90 17.92 -27.87
CA LEU A 639 -18.94 19.34 -27.51
C LEU A 639 -20.35 19.92 -27.60
N LYS A 640 -21.09 19.60 -28.67
CA LYS A 640 -22.49 20.00 -28.84
C LYS A 640 -23.39 19.51 -27.71
N ASN A 641 -23.24 18.24 -27.32
CA ASN A 641 -23.98 17.69 -26.19
C ASN A 641 -23.67 18.43 -24.88
N LEU A 642 -22.38 18.71 -24.63
CA LEU A 642 -21.95 19.44 -23.43
C LEU A 642 -22.48 20.89 -23.40
N ARG A 643 -22.54 21.57 -24.55
CA ARG A 643 -23.12 22.93 -24.67
C ARG A 643 -24.62 22.94 -24.42
N LEU A 644 -25.35 21.96 -24.96
CA LEU A 644 -26.78 21.80 -24.66
C LEU A 644 -27.02 21.53 -23.18
N TRP A 645 -26.19 20.67 -22.56
CA TRP A 645 -26.21 20.46 -21.13
C TRP A 645 -25.93 21.77 -20.37
N GLN A 646 -24.96 22.59 -20.81
CA GLN A 646 -24.61 23.85 -20.17
C GLN A 646 -25.79 24.83 -20.12
N LEU A 647 -26.53 24.96 -21.23
CA LEU A 647 -27.74 25.79 -21.27
C LEU A 647 -28.83 25.21 -20.35
N SER A 648 -29.08 23.91 -20.47
CA SER A 648 -30.13 23.23 -19.71
C SER A 648 -29.86 23.27 -18.21
N SER A 649 -28.60 23.13 -17.79
CA SER A 649 -28.20 23.18 -16.38
C SER A 649 -28.37 24.56 -15.78
N MET A 650 -27.99 25.63 -16.48
CA MET A 650 -28.22 27.00 -16.02
C MET A 650 -29.70 27.30 -15.80
N ILE A 651 -30.57 26.83 -16.70
CA ILE A 651 -32.02 27.02 -16.58
C ILE A 651 -32.59 26.19 -15.43
N ALA A 652 -32.17 24.92 -15.30
CA ALA A 652 -32.59 24.06 -14.19
C ALA A 652 -32.20 24.66 -12.83
N ILE A 653 -30.97 25.18 -12.73
CA ILE A 653 -30.48 25.85 -11.52
C ILE A 653 -31.31 27.11 -11.23
N ALA A 654 -31.63 27.93 -12.23
CA ALA A 654 -32.49 29.11 -12.05
C ALA A 654 -33.88 28.73 -11.50
N LYS A 655 -34.49 27.66 -12.02
CA LYS A 655 -35.77 27.13 -11.52
C LYS A 655 -35.66 26.66 -10.07
N MET A 656 -34.59 25.93 -9.73
CA MET A 656 -34.33 25.46 -8.37
C MET A 656 -34.12 26.60 -7.38
N THR A 657 -33.31 27.60 -7.71
CA THR A 657 -33.06 28.74 -6.82
C THR A 657 -34.29 29.61 -6.67
N LYS A 658 -35.12 29.77 -7.72
CA LYS A 658 -36.42 30.46 -7.62
C LYS A 658 -37.40 29.73 -6.72
N ALA A 659 -37.44 28.39 -6.77
CA ALA A 659 -38.29 27.59 -5.90
C ALA A 659 -37.93 27.72 -4.40
N LEU A 660 -36.72 28.18 -4.07
CA LEU A 660 -36.31 28.46 -2.69
C LEU A 660 -36.85 29.81 -2.15
N LEU A 661 -37.33 30.72 -3.01
CA LEU A 661 -37.79 32.05 -2.58
C LEU A 661 -38.81 32.03 -1.42
N PRO A 662 -39.81 31.12 -1.38
CA PRO A 662 -40.81 31.10 -0.31
C PRO A 662 -40.26 30.66 1.06
N VAL A 663 -39.14 29.93 1.09
CA VAL A 663 -38.56 29.35 2.30
C VAL A 663 -37.30 30.09 2.77
N MET A 664 -36.76 31.00 1.96
CA MET A 664 -35.58 31.79 2.32
C MET A 664 -35.93 32.88 3.35
N PRO A 665 -35.21 32.96 4.49
CA PRO A 665 -35.37 34.04 5.46
C PRO A 665 -35.18 35.45 4.88
N LYS A 666 -34.29 35.56 3.88
CA LYS A 666 -34.04 36.78 3.13
C LYS A 666 -34.12 36.46 1.64
N THR A 667 -35.00 37.14 0.93
CA THR A 667 -35.19 36.93 -0.51
C THR A 667 -33.94 37.35 -1.27
N LEU A 668 -33.25 36.39 -1.88
CA LEU A 668 -32.10 36.58 -2.75
C LEU A 668 -32.40 35.98 -4.12
N SER A 669 -32.01 36.68 -5.18
CA SER A 669 -32.20 36.22 -6.56
C SER A 669 -30.86 35.87 -7.18
N THR A 670 -30.83 34.84 -8.02
CA THR A 670 -29.63 34.46 -8.78
C THR A 670 -29.70 34.96 -10.22
N THR A 671 -28.55 35.18 -10.83
CA THR A 671 -28.42 35.47 -12.26
C THR A 671 -27.58 34.40 -12.96
N GLN A 672 -27.85 34.14 -14.23
CA GLN A 672 -27.19 33.09 -15.00
C GLN A 672 -26.39 33.70 -16.15
N LEU A 673 -25.11 33.35 -16.22
CA LEU A 673 -24.18 33.87 -17.21
C LEU A 673 -23.36 32.73 -17.84
N ILE A 674 -23.30 32.69 -19.16
CA ILE A 674 -22.39 31.82 -19.93
C ILE A 674 -21.47 32.69 -20.76
N PHE A 675 -20.16 32.41 -20.70
CA PHE A 675 -19.19 32.99 -21.64
C PHE A 675 -18.87 31.98 -22.72
N ILE A 676 -19.22 32.32 -23.95
CA ILE A 676 -19.01 31.46 -25.11
C ILE A 676 -17.64 31.73 -25.69
N HIS A 677 -16.81 30.69 -25.70
CA HIS A 677 -15.50 30.70 -26.33
C HIS A 677 -15.34 29.46 -27.22
N ASN A 678 -15.33 29.66 -28.54
CA ASN A 678 -15.28 28.56 -29.51
C ASN A 678 -13.87 28.19 -29.96
N HIS A 679 -12.85 28.84 -29.44
CA HIS A 679 -11.46 28.52 -29.75
C HIS A 679 -10.88 27.56 -28.73
N MET A 680 -10.05 26.64 -29.22
CA MET A 680 -9.32 25.73 -28.35
C MET A 680 -8.22 26.48 -27.63
N ILE A 681 -8.01 26.17 -26.36
CA ILE A 681 -6.94 26.73 -25.54
C ILE A 681 -6.04 25.62 -25.00
N ASP A 682 -4.87 26.01 -24.52
CA ASP A 682 -3.97 25.13 -23.79
C ASP A 682 -4.09 25.42 -22.29
N ILE A 683 -4.15 24.37 -21.48
CA ILE A 683 -4.20 24.47 -20.01
C ILE A 683 -3.03 23.74 -19.37
N SER A 684 -2.53 24.25 -18.26
CA SER A 684 -1.46 23.64 -17.47
C SER A 684 -1.82 23.61 -15.99
N PHE A 685 -1.46 22.51 -15.31
CA PHE A 685 -1.67 22.38 -13.88
C PHE A 685 -0.66 23.22 -13.12
N ARG A 686 -1.15 24.12 -12.28
CA ARG A 686 -0.35 24.90 -11.35
C ARG A 686 -0.34 24.23 -9.98
N ALA A 687 0.83 23.77 -9.54
CA ALA A 687 0.96 23.00 -8.30
C ALA A 687 0.73 23.83 -7.03
N ASP A 688 1.05 25.12 -7.07
CA ASP A 688 0.81 26.11 -6.01
C ASP A 688 -0.69 26.42 -5.85
N GLU A 689 -1.39 26.60 -6.96
CA GLU A 689 -2.84 26.90 -6.97
C GLU A 689 -3.72 25.63 -6.98
N ARG A 690 -3.13 24.45 -7.19
CA ARG A 690 -3.79 23.13 -7.27
C ARG A 690 -4.92 23.05 -8.30
N LYS A 691 -4.80 23.79 -9.40
CA LYS A 691 -5.81 23.87 -10.46
C LYS A 691 -5.19 23.99 -11.84
N PHE A 692 -6.02 23.81 -12.87
CA PHE A 692 -5.62 24.12 -14.23
C PHE A 692 -5.79 25.63 -14.49
N ASP A 693 -4.73 26.26 -14.97
CA ASP A 693 -4.81 27.60 -15.53
C ASP A 693 -4.45 27.57 -17.02
N VAL A 694 -4.78 28.66 -17.69
CA VAL A 694 -4.61 28.83 -19.11
C VAL A 694 -3.16 29.20 -19.43
N GLU A 695 -2.60 28.53 -20.44
CA GLU A 695 -1.21 28.67 -20.85
C GLU A 695 -1.10 29.50 -22.15
N GLY A 696 -0.12 30.41 -22.21
CA GLY A 696 0.22 31.18 -23.41
C GLY A 696 -0.46 32.55 -23.54
N ALA A 697 0.27 33.53 -24.11
CA ALA A 697 -0.14 34.94 -24.17
C ALA A 697 -1.47 35.18 -24.91
N TYR A 698 -1.78 34.39 -25.93
CA TYR A 698 -3.05 34.47 -26.67
C TYR A 698 -4.26 34.02 -25.84
N ASN A 699 -4.06 33.07 -24.92
CA ASN A 699 -5.13 32.51 -24.12
C ASN A 699 -5.36 33.31 -22.82
N ILE A 700 -4.42 34.18 -22.40
CA ILE A 700 -4.59 35.11 -21.26
C ILE A 700 -5.84 35.98 -21.41
N ARG A 701 -6.20 36.36 -22.65
CA ARG A 701 -7.41 37.11 -22.94
C ARG A 701 -8.66 36.41 -22.40
N TYR A 702 -8.76 35.08 -22.53
CA TYR A 702 -9.87 34.30 -21.99
C TYR A 702 -9.99 34.44 -20.47
N GLN A 703 -8.87 34.33 -19.73
CA GLN A 703 -8.86 34.49 -18.27
C GLN A 703 -9.17 35.93 -17.83
N MET A 704 -8.67 36.93 -18.57
CA MET A 704 -8.96 38.34 -18.27
C MET A 704 -10.45 38.66 -18.36
N ILE A 705 -11.14 38.08 -19.34
CA ILE A 705 -12.57 38.31 -19.56
C ILE A 705 -13.39 37.71 -18.44
N LYS A 706 -13.15 36.43 -18.11
CA LYS A 706 -13.86 35.74 -17.02
C LYS A 706 -13.89 36.55 -15.72
N LYS A 707 -12.76 37.17 -15.37
CA LYS A 707 -12.62 38.01 -14.16
C LYS A 707 -13.39 39.34 -14.19
N ARG A 708 -13.98 39.73 -15.32
CA ARG A 708 -14.53 41.09 -15.54
C ARG A 708 -15.93 41.14 -16.14
N ILE A 709 -16.46 40.00 -16.58
CA ILE A 709 -17.79 39.92 -17.20
C ILE A 709 -18.93 39.82 -16.19
N ASP A 710 -18.65 39.57 -14.91
CA ASP A 710 -19.68 39.41 -13.87
C ASP A 710 -20.55 40.67 -13.72
N LYS A 711 -19.94 41.86 -13.81
CA LYS A 711 -20.54 43.18 -13.51
C LYS A 711 -20.60 44.11 -14.73
N VAL A 712 -20.50 43.55 -15.93
CA VAL A 712 -20.54 44.34 -17.17
C VAL A 712 -21.92 44.96 -17.40
N HIS A 713 -21.94 46.21 -17.84
CA HIS A 713 -23.16 46.94 -18.21
C HIS A 713 -23.43 46.91 -19.71
N ILE A 714 -24.69 47.10 -20.08
CA ILE A 714 -25.09 47.31 -21.47
C ILE A 714 -24.59 48.69 -21.91
N ARG A 715 -23.99 48.73 -23.10
CA ARG A 715 -23.36 49.93 -23.66
C ARG A 715 -24.32 51.12 -23.66
N ASN A 716 -23.83 52.27 -23.20
CA ASN A 716 -24.59 53.52 -23.08
C ASN A 716 -25.77 53.46 -22.08
N THR A 717 -25.77 52.50 -21.15
CA THR A 717 -26.78 52.39 -20.09
C THR A 717 -26.11 52.09 -18.74
N SER A 718 -26.84 52.29 -17.64
CA SER A 718 -26.44 51.82 -16.31
C SER A 718 -27.00 50.43 -15.97
N GLU A 719 -27.59 49.74 -16.93
CA GLU A 719 -28.19 48.42 -16.71
C GLU A 719 -27.12 47.32 -16.76
N ARG A 720 -27.02 46.54 -15.68
CA ARG A 720 -26.17 45.34 -15.64
C ARG A 720 -26.70 44.29 -16.64
N LEU A 721 -25.81 43.63 -17.37
CA LEU A 721 -26.20 42.59 -18.34
C LEU A 721 -27.02 41.47 -17.68
N THR A 722 -26.50 40.95 -16.57
CA THR A 722 -27.10 39.84 -15.84
C THR A 722 -28.31 40.32 -15.04
N GLN A 723 -29.46 39.67 -15.26
CA GLN A 723 -30.72 40.00 -14.62
C GLN A 723 -31.34 38.73 -14.03
N PRO A 724 -32.08 38.83 -12.91
CA PRO A 724 -32.92 37.73 -12.44
C PRO A 724 -33.88 37.27 -13.54
N ASP A 725 -34.27 36.01 -13.50
CA ASP A 725 -35.21 35.40 -14.46
C ASP A 725 -34.74 35.37 -15.93
N LYS A 726 -33.46 35.70 -16.19
CA LYS A 726 -32.87 35.70 -17.52
C LYS A 726 -31.53 34.98 -17.53
N ILE A 727 -31.22 34.35 -18.65
CA ILE A 727 -29.89 33.81 -18.96
C ILE A 727 -29.18 34.74 -19.95
N ALA A 728 -27.94 35.08 -19.66
CA ALA A 728 -27.09 35.91 -20.51
C ALA A 728 -25.94 35.09 -21.12
N LEU A 729 -25.75 35.18 -22.44
CA LEU A 729 -24.70 34.52 -23.20
C LEU A 729 -23.79 35.58 -23.79
N ILE A 730 -22.56 35.70 -23.29
CA ILE A 730 -21.55 36.64 -23.80
C ILE A 730 -20.72 35.96 -24.89
N TYR A 731 -20.47 36.67 -25.98
CA TYR A 731 -19.62 36.22 -27.08
C TYR A 731 -18.87 37.39 -27.74
N PHE A 732 -17.80 37.09 -28.48
CA PHE A 732 -17.08 38.10 -29.27
C PHE A 732 -17.60 38.16 -30.69
N ASN A 733 -17.50 37.05 -31.42
CA ASN A 733 -17.88 37.00 -32.82
C ASN A 733 -19.24 36.34 -32.93
N ARG A 734 -20.06 36.79 -33.88
CA ARG A 734 -21.33 36.13 -34.19
C ARG A 734 -21.17 34.64 -34.50
N ARG A 735 -20.03 34.25 -35.10
CA ARG A 735 -19.67 32.84 -35.35
C ARG A 735 -19.53 31.99 -34.08
N ASP A 736 -19.22 32.62 -32.95
CA ASP A 736 -19.06 31.90 -31.69
C ASP A 736 -20.42 31.41 -31.16
N ILE A 737 -21.51 32.13 -31.45
CA ILE A 737 -22.84 31.77 -30.98
C ILE A 737 -23.63 30.88 -31.95
N ASP A 738 -23.20 30.75 -33.21
CA ASP A 738 -23.88 29.94 -34.23
C ASP A 738 -24.11 28.50 -33.78
N ASP A 739 -23.19 27.93 -32.99
CA ASP A 739 -23.33 26.58 -32.44
C ASP A 739 -24.37 26.47 -31.31
N TYR A 740 -24.74 27.57 -30.66
CA TYR A 740 -25.74 27.62 -29.58
C TYR A 740 -27.14 27.94 -30.10
N LEU A 741 -27.27 28.65 -31.22
CA LEU A 741 -28.57 29.05 -31.78
C LEU A 741 -29.56 27.88 -31.97
N PRO A 742 -29.17 26.70 -32.49
CA PRO A 742 -30.07 25.56 -32.60
C PRO A 742 -30.57 25.05 -31.24
N PHE A 743 -29.73 25.11 -30.20
CA PHE A 743 -30.10 24.68 -28.85
C PHE A 743 -31.04 25.69 -28.20
N ILE A 744 -30.79 26.99 -28.40
CA ILE A 744 -31.68 28.06 -27.94
C ILE A 744 -33.05 27.88 -28.57
N HIS A 745 -33.12 27.72 -29.90
CA HIS A 745 -34.38 27.51 -30.60
C HIS A 745 -35.12 26.26 -30.09
N TYR A 746 -34.41 25.15 -29.87
CA TYR A 746 -34.99 23.96 -29.28
C TYR A 746 -35.56 24.21 -27.87
N LEU A 747 -34.85 24.97 -27.03
CA LEU A 747 -35.30 25.32 -25.68
C LEU A 747 -36.47 26.32 -25.68
N GLN A 748 -36.61 27.14 -26.72
CA GLN A 748 -37.77 28.02 -26.93
C GLN A 748 -39.00 27.22 -27.37
N GLU A 749 -38.86 26.33 -28.35
CA GLU A 749 -39.94 25.45 -28.83
C GLU A 749 -40.46 24.49 -27.76
N THR A 750 -39.58 24.08 -26.84
CA THR A 750 -39.95 23.23 -25.69
C THR A 750 -40.47 24.03 -24.48
N ASN A 751 -40.71 25.33 -24.65
CA ASN A 751 -41.24 26.25 -23.63
C ASN A 751 -40.38 26.32 -22.36
N VAL A 752 -39.07 26.18 -22.51
CA VAL A 752 -38.09 26.33 -21.42
C VAL A 752 -37.51 27.75 -21.38
N LEU A 753 -37.36 28.38 -22.55
CA LEU A 753 -36.96 29.78 -22.74
C LEU A 753 -38.08 30.58 -23.43
N THR A 754 -38.12 31.88 -23.18
CA THR A 754 -39.05 32.78 -23.88
C THR A 754 -38.70 32.89 -25.37
N PRO A 755 -39.69 33.05 -26.27
CA PRO A 755 -39.42 33.25 -27.71
C PRO A 755 -38.60 34.51 -28.03
N GLU A 756 -38.70 35.52 -27.15
CA GLU A 756 -38.00 36.79 -27.29
C GLU A 756 -36.52 36.68 -26.89
N THR A 757 -35.64 37.14 -27.79
CA THR A 757 -34.19 37.18 -27.58
C THR A 757 -33.69 38.63 -27.72
N GLU A 758 -33.08 39.15 -26.66
CA GLU A 758 -32.46 40.48 -26.66
C GLU A 758 -31.02 40.38 -27.18
N HIS A 759 -30.69 41.15 -28.21
CA HIS A 759 -29.33 41.30 -28.72
C HIS A 759 -28.72 42.59 -28.16
N LEU A 760 -27.63 42.48 -27.39
CA LEU A 760 -27.07 43.57 -26.60
C LEU A 760 -25.58 43.80 -26.95
N GLU A 761 -25.17 45.07 -26.97
CA GLU A 761 -23.76 45.48 -26.97
C GLU A 761 -23.33 45.81 -25.54
N LEU A 762 -22.12 45.37 -25.15
CA LEU A 762 -21.58 45.60 -23.82
C LEU A 762 -20.60 46.76 -23.79
N GLU A 763 -20.42 47.36 -22.61
CA GLU A 763 -19.39 48.39 -22.41
C GLU A 763 -17.97 47.85 -22.62
N ASP A 764 -17.05 48.73 -23.01
CA ASP A 764 -15.64 48.37 -23.16
C ASP A 764 -15.00 48.20 -21.79
N LEU A 765 -14.39 47.03 -21.55
CA LEU A 765 -13.63 46.74 -20.35
C LEU A 765 -12.14 47.03 -20.61
N GLN A 766 -11.35 47.31 -19.57
CA GLN A 766 -9.95 47.74 -19.73
C GLN A 766 -9.11 46.71 -20.53
N GLY A 767 -8.83 46.95 -21.81
CA GLY A 767 -8.11 46.01 -22.69
C GLY A 767 -8.97 44.94 -23.38
N LEU A 768 -10.30 45.08 -23.33
CA LEU A 768 -11.29 44.21 -23.97
C LEU A 768 -12.42 45.07 -24.56
N SER A 769 -12.53 45.11 -25.88
CA SER A 769 -13.60 45.84 -26.59
C SER A 769 -14.35 44.92 -27.55
N GLY A 770 -15.60 45.28 -27.87
CA GLY A 770 -16.43 44.55 -28.84
C GLY A 770 -17.05 43.25 -28.32
N LEU A 771 -17.48 43.24 -27.05
CA LEU A 771 -18.28 42.13 -26.50
C LEU A 771 -19.76 42.33 -26.82
N HIS A 772 -20.41 41.25 -27.21
CA HIS A 772 -21.85 41.18 -27.46
C HIS A 772 -22.49 40.17 -26.52
N ALA A 773 -23.81 40.29 -26.30
CA ALA A 773 -24.56 39.31 -25.53
C ALA A 773 -25.93 39.00 -26.14
N LEU A 774 -26.37 37.75 -25.95
CA LEU A 774 -27.79 37.39 -26.04
C LEU A 774 -28.36 37.27 -24.64
N ARG A 775 -29.55 37.82 -24.43
CA ARG A 775 -30.27 37.68 -23.18
C ARG A 775 -31.69 37.18 -23.44
N MET A 776 -32.10 36.14 -22.71
CA MET A 776 -33.39 35.45 -22.91
C MET A 776 -34.05 35.21 -21.57
N GLY A 777 -35.39 35.27 -21.53
CA GLY A 777 -36.17 34.96 -20.34
C GLY A 777 -36.30 33.47 -20.08
N ILE A 778 -36.38 33.10 -18.81
CA ILE A 778 -36.59 31.72 -18.36
C ILE A 778 -38.08 31.51 -18.07
N VAL A 779 -38.67 30.44 -18.61
CA VAL A 779 -40.07 30.07 -18.36
C VAL A 779 -40.14 29.19 -17.12
N TYR A 780 -40.93 29.58 -16.12
CA TYR A 780 -41.05 28.90 -14.82
C TYR A 780 -42.33 28.08 -14.65
N GLU A 781 -43.26 28.17 -15.59
CA GLU A 781 -44.54 27.46 -15.59
C GLU A 781 -44.46 26.04 -16.17
#